data_AF-A0A1H0TVS8-F1
#
_entry.id   AF-A0A1H0TVS8-F1
#
_cell.length_a   1.000
_cell.length_b   1.000
_cell.length_c   1.000
_cell.angle_alpha   90.00
_cell.angle_beta   90.00
_cell.angle_gamma   90.00
#
_symmetry.space_group_name_H-M   'P 1'
#
loop_
_entity.id
_entity.type
_entity.pdbx_description
1 polymer ?
#
loop_
_entity_poly.entity_id
_entity_poly.type
_entity_poly.pdbx_seq_one_letter_code
_entity_poly.pdbx_strand_id
1 'polypeptide(L)'
;MKVHRDIGSLMIFKTGICLLILVLSNTVKAGTFDWTGRNSTDVTDAGNWAQSGLIACPVAPGANDDVRIGVATTYTLISALCVNLGSQTLTLTRFPIVTANTTWKSITFGNNGVTAATYYLRNTSGAQQSFGTKYTMMLTVNGATTTLTITGNITQNHYAGAADPRNIFNTIIAGTGNVLCQSNIVVGDAATQPSSTVADVALFSAQVNQLTINGNVLLNCNGINNATRGEVCYPCFSVEKGTTTLLGQMNLVKNFSPPTSGFAGLNPGVLGFTGYGQVIADNTGYASTAASSPSTFELKNKTPIITPLIDQFYIYFTFGGNSGTTLFSDNNAENQTVYTANEPSTTTTATYINTISPAYYNLTFSGASTKVVDKNSTIGTANPQGLTIGNNWTTGGGTVNLNTNDPTVTVTGGWTNQASTIVNQDAGDIIIKGAVNNTGTLNLGSGNFYIGGNYTNNSGGVYTQGTGTTFFNGLGAQTLLDNSTAGTVFNKVTFNGTNAASVSTMTAGTGNFAVAPTGILTMVSPAKLVAGTGSTAYLTLKSTAASSATVGPINYTTPITGNVNVERYLQGGSTSQRGYRLMSSPVNTGSGIFNVNYVAAKAFISGYGGTANGFNATVNNNPTLYFYQENVPVNNNTFTSGTFKGLEKLTAGSNTVNVTGVSNITLPVGNGFMFYFIGDNINNLGTGAGQKGGTVGLAPETVTLSASGALNQGPISFTPWAYTGASTTLSKHSPGTGYYLLGNPYASALDLNNTNLKSGGTGINFSNTAAVSTKFLVFNPVNKGYSYWDPTIGASGNSDGNGASRYLGSGQGFFITIPTVGPTTTVTFTEAAKVSTNQQPAPLLMSAPGQMHIANLRSSTAQSVNSVSEQTTSEIIPDIKLRLSADSVRNDNCAIYFKNDWLPAYSQQEDGIDLDGLGASVFLSSYSADSVRLALNKYSTLTAPRTVIPLYVSATTSGIYTFSKNEISGLPDNYTVFLHDKLLNDSLDMTHNNTYNFNLDRGNAATYGGKRFELVINKSPSKYHLLSFTGKKAAKGIDIRWLVEYEVDYTSFVLEKQDQAGNFSSIYQLKSNGAGNYSYTDLLASTGDNVYRLKQTDRDGTVTYSQKISIVYTLQSPNGSVVKVYPNPAESQIQMQIADESSNKAYSLSIIGPTGFVMSKRKVTGSNWTANVGYFSPGIYIVNLYDASNGALVGQGKFIKR
;
A
#
# COMPACT_ATOMS: atom_id res chain seq x y z
N MET A 1 -6.72 -0.19 -109.19
CA MET A 1 -6.51 1.26 -109.36
C MET A 1 -5.28 1.59 -108.51
N LYS A 2 -4.09 1.47 -109.08
CA LYS A 2 -3.24 2.55 -109.64
C LYS A 2 -2.64 3.46 -108.55
N VAL A 3 -1.37 3.82 -108.79
CA VAL A 3 -0.50 4.81 -108.14
C VAL A 3 0.46 4.19 -107.11
N HIS A 4 1.70 3.83 -107.49
CA HIS A 4 2.94 4.67 -107.60
C HIS A 4 3.32 5.31 -106.25
N ARG A 5 4.56 5.36 -105.75
CA ARG A 5 5.91 5.51 -106.33
C ARG A 5 6.88 5.35 -105.12
N ASP A 6 7.89 4.49 -105.16
CA ASP A 6 9.29 4.75 -105.58
C ASP A 6 10.28 5.07 -104.45
N ILE A 7 11.41 4.35 -104.55
CA ILE A 7 12.79 4.65 -104.15
C ILE A 7 13.20 4.33 -102.71
N GLY A 8 14.20 3.43 -102.61
CA GLY A 8 15.01 3.26 -101.41
C GLY A 8 15.99 2.10 -101.47
N SER A 9 16.94 2.11 -102.41
CA SER A 9 18.14 1.26 -102.41
C SER A 9 19.01 1.51 -101.17
N LEU A 10 18.60 1.00 -100.00
CA LEU A 10 19.44 0.86 -98.80
C LEU A 10 18.79 -0.03 -97.71
N MET A 11 18.01 -1.05 -98.10
CA MET A 11 17.18 -1.82 -97.13
C MET A 11 17.24 -3.34 -97.24
N ILE A 12 18.11 -3.92 -98.06
CA ILE A 12 18.24 -5.39 -98.19
C ILE A 12 19.34 -5.95 -97.28
N PHE A 13 20.22 -5.10 -96.72
CA PHE A 13 21.17 -5.49 -95.67
C PHE A 13 20.68 -5.23 -94.23
N LYS A 14 19.48 -4.64 -94.07
CA LYS A 14 18.86 -4.36 -92.75
C LYS A 14 17.64 -5.24 -92.43
N THR A 15 17.12 -5.99 -93.39
CA THR A 15 15.98 -6.92 -93.19
C THR A 15 16.41 -8.34 -92.83
N GLY A 16 17.61 -8.78 -93.22
CA GLY A 16 18.20 -10.05 -92.75
C GLY A 16 18.70 -10.01 -91.29
N ILE A 17 19.03 -8.83 -90.77
CA ILE A 17 19.46 -8.63 -89.38
C ILE A 17 18.28 -8.29 -88.45
N CYS A 18 17.22 -7.64 -88.94
CA CYS A 18 16.02 -7.41 -88.13
C CYS A 18 15.17 -8.68 -87.92
N LEU A 19 15.15 -9.63 -88.87
CA LEU A 19 14.47 -10.92 -88.66
C LEU A 19 15.28 -11.89 -87.78
N LEU A 20 16.60 -11.71 -87.69
CA LEU A 20 17.45 -12.43 -86.73
C LEU A 20 17.42 -11.81 -85.32
N ILE A 21 17.13 -10.50 -85.21
CA ILE A 21 16.99 -9.80 -83.92
C ILE A 21 15.57 -9.90 -83.33
N LEU A 22 14.52 -10.13 -84.15
CA LEU A 22 13.16 -10.44 -83.67
C LEU A 22 12.92 -11.93 -83.32
N VAL A 23 13.89 -12.81 -83.59
CA VAL A 23 13.89 -14.22 -83.15
C VAL A 23 14.82 -14.43 -81.94
N LEU A 24 15.48 -13.37 -81.45
CA LEU A 24 16.26 -13.38 -80.20
C LEU A 24 15.53 -12.75 -79.01
N SER A 25 14.30 -12.24 -79.18
CA SER A 25 13.39 -12.12 -78.05
C SER A 25 12.82 -13.50 -77.72
N ASN A 26 13.67 -14.35 -77.13
CA ASN A 26 13.16 -15.30 -76.16
C ASN A 26 12.42 -14.45 -75.13
N THR A 27 11.09 -14.38 -75.28
CA THR A 27 10.24 -14.36 -74.10
C THR A 27 10.63 -15.63 -73.37
N VAL A 28 11.65 -15.53 -72.52
CA VAL A 28 12.09 -16.62 -71.66
C VAL A 28 10.87 -16.90 -70.80
N LYS A 29 10.11 -17.93 -71.18
CA LYS A 29 9.05 -18.47 -70.34
C LYS A 29 9.72 -18.77 -69.01
N ALA A 30 9.19 -18.20 -67.94
CA ALA A 30 9.58 -18.54 -66.59
C ALA A 30 9.64 -20.07 -66.47
N GLY A 31 10.83 -20.58 -66.17
CA GLY A 31 11.11 -22.00 -66.03
C GLY A 31 11.20 -22.40 -64.56
N THR A 32 11.06 -23.70 -64.30
CA THR A 32 11.39 -24.27 -63.00
C THR A 32 12.73 -24.99 -63.09
N PHE A 33 13.68 -24.62 -62.23
CA PHE A 33 15.05 -25.13 -62.25
C PHE A 33 15.36 -25.90 -60.98
N ASP A 34 15.74 -27.17 -61.13
CA ASP A 34 16.18 -28.01 -60.03
C ASP A 34 17.71 -27.99 -59.91
N TRP A 35 18.20 -27.77 -58.69
CA TRP A 35 19.62 -27.89 -58.38
C TRP A 35 20.06 -29.35 -58.41
N THR A 36 21.16 -29.60 -59.13
CA THR A 36 21.82 -30.92 -59.23
C THR A 36 23.21 -30.93 -58.59
N GLY A 37 23.91 -29.78 -58.53
CA GLY A 37 25.26 -29.66 -57.95
C GLY A 37 26.32 -30.54 -58.63
N ARG A 38 26.09 -30.93 -59.89
CA ARG A 38 26.88 -31.94 -60.61
C ARG A 38 28.34 -31.54 -60.80
N ASN A 39 28.59 -30.31 -61.23
CA ASN A 39 29.92 -29.83 -61.61
C ASN A 39 30.62 -29.16 -60.44
N SER A 40 29.91 -28.29 -59.72
CA SER A 40 30.45 -27.45 -58.67
C SER A 40 29.36 -27.05 -57.67
N THR A 41 29.71 -26.20 -56.71
CA THR A 41 28.74 -25.55 -55.81
C THR A 41 28.30 -24.17 -56.32
N ASP A 42 28.83 -23.69 -57.44
CA ASP A 42 28.57 -22.34 -57.94
C ASP A 42 27.20 -22.28 -58.66
N VAL A 43 26.34 -21.36 -58.24
CA VAL A 43 25.00 -21.16 -58.84
C VAL A 43 25.04 -20.60 -60.26
N THR A 44 26.16 -19.99 -60.67
CA THR A 44 26.32 -19.42 -62.03
C THR A 44 26.70 -20.47 -63.07
N ASP A 45 27.17 -21.64 -62.63
CA ASP A 45 27.48 -22.77 -63.51
C ASP A 45 26.18 -23.44 -63.96
N ALA A 46 25.79 -23.18 -65.20
CA ALA A 46 24.62 -23.72 -65.85
C ALA A 46 24.54 -25.27 -65.81
N GLY A 47 25.68 -25.96 -65.74
CA GLY A 47 25.72 -27.43 -65.64
C GLY A 47 25.30 -27.98 -64.28
N ASN A 48 25.11 -27.13 -63.26
CA ASN A 48 24.55 -27.50 -61.97
C ASN A 48 23.02 -27.47 -61.93
N TRP A 49 22.34 -27.03 -63.00
CA TRP A 49 20.89 -26.84 -63.05
C TRP A 49 20.22 -27.76 -64.08
N ALA A 50 19.05 -28.29 -63.71
CA ALA A 50 18.17 -29.02 -64.62
C ALA A 50 16.82 -28.31 -64.74
N GLN A 51 16.41 -27.95 -65.96
CA GLN A 51 15.11 -27.33 -66.19
C GLN A 51 14.01 -28.41 -66.24
N SER A 52 12.94 -28.22 -65.47
CA SER A 52 11.85 -29.19 -65.36
C SER A 52 10.98 -29.23 -66.63
N GLY A 53 10.66 -30.45 -67.08
CA GLY A 53 9.71 -30.66 -68.18
C GLY A 53 10.23 -30.33 -69.59
N LEU A 54 11.51 -29.98 -69.74
CA LEU A 54 12.13 -29.61 -71.02
C LEU A 54 13.46 -30.35 -71.19
N ILE A 55 13.77 -30.77 -72.42
CA ILE A 55 15.11 -31.23 -72.81
C ILE A 55 15.79 -30.03 -73.48
N ALA A 56 16.48 -29.21 -72.68
CA ALA A 56 17.15 -27.99 -73.14
C ALA A 56 18.64 -28.00 -72.74
N CYS A 57 19.48 -27.27 -73.48
CA CYS A 57 20.88 -27.09 -73.10
C CYS A 57 21.00 -26.53 -71.67
N PRO A 58 22.04 -26.90 -70.89
CA PRO A 58 22.21 -26.39 -69.53
C PRO A 58 22.21 -24.86 -69.51
N VAL A 59 21.32 -24.26 -68.73
CA VAL A 59 21.27 -22.81 -68.46
C VAL A 59 21.03 -22.57 -66.97
N ALA A 60 21.63 -21.51 -66.43
CA ALA A 60 21.39 -21.10 -65.06
C ALA A 60 20.06 -20.31 -64.95
N PRO A 61 19.36 -20.36 -63.80
CA PRO A 61 18.10 -19.65 -63.60
C PRO A 61 18.27 -18.12 -63.61
N GLY A 62 17.35 -17.43 -64.28
CA GLY A 62 17.24 -15.98 -64.32
C GLY A 62 16.24 -15.40 -63.30
N ALA A 63 16.02 -14.08 -63.38
CA ALA A 63 15.23 -13.32 -62.41
C ALA A 63 13.75 -13.75 -62.26
N ASN A 64 13.16 -14.30 -63.33
CA ASN A 64 11.75 -14.70 -63.36
C ASN A 64 11.53 -16.20 -63.12
N ASP A 65 12.60 -16.94 -62.80
CA ASP A 65 12.57 -18.39 -62.72
C ASP A 65 12.37 -18.91 -61.30
N ASP A 66 11.65 -20.03 -61.20
CA ASP A 66 11.39 -20.73 -59.95
C ASP A 66 12.50 -21.74 -59.66
N VAL A 67 13.16 -21.61 -58.51
CA VAL A 67 14.30 -22.45 -58.11
C VAL A 67 13.87 -23.53 -57.13
N ARG A 68 14.36 -24.75 -57.32
CA ARG A 68 14.11 -25.89 -56.44
C ARG A 68 15.41 -26.53 -55.99
N ILE A 69 15.58 -26.73 -54.69
CA ILE A 69 16.76 -27.37 -54.10
C ILE A 69 16.28 -28.64 -53.38
N GLY A 70 16.66 -29.80 -53.90
CA GLY A 70 16.33 -31.10 -53.31
C GLY A 70 14.86 -31.49 -53.34
N VAL A 71 14.05 -30.88 -54.24
CA VAL A 71 12.65 -31.26 -54.47
C VAL A 71 12.55 -32.48 -55.41
N ALA A 72 13.26 -32.45 -56.53
CA ALA A 72 13.35 -33.60 -57.43
C ALA A 72 14.38 -34.63 -56.93
N THR A 73 14.06 -35.91 -57.08
CA THR A 73 14.99 -37.02 -56.80
C THR A 73 15.58 -37.61 -58.07
N THR A 74 14.90 -37.44 -59.21
CA THR A 74 15.29 -37.97 -60.51
C THR A 74 15.39 -36.85 -61.52
N TYR A 75 16.51 -36.81 -62.26
CA TYR A 75 16.86 -35.74 -63.16
C TYR A 75 17.18 -36.31 -64.54
N THR A 76 16.64 -35.70 -65.59
CA THR A 76 17.05 -35.99 -66.96
C THR A 76 18.33 -35.21 -67.25
N LEU A 77 19.44 -35.93 -67.37
CA LEU A 77 20.75 -35.29 -67.55
C LEU A 77 20.97 -34.91 -69.01
N ILE A 78 21.52 -33.73 -69.23
CA ILE A 78 21.86 -33.23 -70.56
C ILE A 78 23.33 -32.83 -70.53
N SER A 79 24.12 -33.29 -71.50
CA SER A 79 25.54 -32.95 -71.60
C SER A 79 25.73 -31.48 -72.00
N ALA A 80 26.95 -30.95 -71.86
CA ALA A 80 27.30 -29.62 -72.38
C ALA A 80 27.13 -29.48 -73.91
N LEU A 81 27.01 -30.60 -74.63
CA LEU A 81 26.70 -30.69 -76.07
C LEU A 81 25.19 -30.88 -76.32
N CYS A 82 24.34 -30.68 -75.31
CA CYS A 82 22.88 -30.78 -75.38
C CYS A 82 22.36 -32.18 -75.75
N VAL A 83 23.07 -33.24 -75.33
CA VAL A 83 22.67 -34.64 -75.55
C VAL A 83 22.02 -35.20 -74.30
N ASN A 84 20.86 -35.86 -74.43
CA ASN A 84 20.18 -36.55 -73.34
C ASN A 84 21.02 -37.77 -72.90
N LEU A 85 21.41 -37.79 -71.62
CA LEU A 85 22.23 -38.82 -70.98
C LEU A 85 21.41 -39.81 -70.13
N GLY A 86 20.07 -39.75 -70.22
CA GLY A 86 19.15 -40.57 -69.43
C GLY A 86 18.77 -39.95 -68.09
N SER A 87 17.75 -40.54 -67.46
CA SER A 87 17.31 -40.16 -66.11
C SER A 87 18.21 -40.80 -65.05
N GLN A 88 18.71 -40.00 -64.11
CA GLN A 88 19.45 -40.48 -62.95
C GLN A 88 18.81 -40.03 -61.65
N THR A 89 18.77 -40.92 -60.67
CA THR A 89 18.40 -40.59 -59.30
C THR A 89 19.65 -40.13 -58.56
N LEU A 90 19.61 -38.94 -57.95
CA LEU A 90 20.76 -38.31 -57.31
C LEU A 90 20.40 -37.91 -55.88
N THR A 91 21.25 -38.26 -54.90
CA THR A 91 21.21 -37.65 -53.55
C THR A 91 22.10 -36.42 -53.53
N LEU A 92 21.58 -35.27 -53.11
CA LEU A 92 22.37 -34.03 -53.10
C LEU A 92 23.42 -34.04 -52.01
N THR A 93 24.69 -33.94 -52.41
CA THR A 93 25.86 -33.81 -51.52
C THR A 93 26.61 -32.50 -51.68
N ARG A 94 26.41 -31.78 -52.79
CA ARG A 94 26.97 -30.45 -53.09
C ARG A 94 25.85 -29.42 -53.12
N PHE A 95 25.88 -28.48 -52.17
CA PHE A 95 24.86 -27.44 -52.02
C PHE A 95 25.24 -26.14 -52.75
N PRO A 96 24.26 -25.35 -53.20
CA PRO A 96 24.50 -24.10 -53.94
C PRO A 96 25.16 -23.01 -53.08
N ILE A 97 26.11 -22.30 -53.68
CA ILE A 97 26.79 -21.11 -53.15
C ILE A 97 26.57 -19.94 -54.12
N VAL A 98 25.94 -18.88 -53.63
CA VAL A 98 25.75 -17.59 -54.29
C VAL A 98 26.91 -16.67 -53.91
N THR A 99 27.71 -16.25 -54.89
CA THR A 99 28.90 -15.38 -54.70
C THR A 99 28.75 -13.99 -55.33
N ALA A 100 27.69 -13.76 -56.10
CA ALA A 100 27.36 -12.48 -56.74
C ALA A 100 25.87 -12.16 -56.60
N ASN A 101 25.50 -10.89 -56.76
CA ASN A 101 24.11 -10.46 -56.67
C ASN A 101 23.23 -11.25 -57.64
N THR A 102 22.23 -11.92 -57.09
CA THR A 102 21.39 -12.87 -57.82
C THR A 102 19.93 -12.60 -57.51
N THR A 103 19.07 -12.70 -58.51
CA THR A 103 17.61 -12.56 -58.34
C THR A 103 16.93 -13.80 -58.87
N TRP A 104 15.97 -14.34 -58.12
CA TRP A 104 15.09 -15.43 -58.54
C TRP A 104 13.64 -15.10 -58.21
N LYS A 105 12.69 -15.79 -58.86
CA LYS A 105 11.27 -15.61 -58.59
C LYS A 105 10.84 -16.32 -57.31
N SER A 106 11.22 -17.56 -57.11
CA SER A 106 10.92 -18.30 -55.88
C SER A 106 12.00 -19.32 -55.56
N ILE A 107 12.05 -19.76 -54.31
CA ILE A 107 12.87 -20.92 -53.90
C ILE A 107 11.98 -21.92 -53.19
N THR A 108 12.09 -23.20 -53.57
CA THR A 108 11.50 -24.32 -52.84
C THR A 108 12.58 -25.30 -52.40
N PHE A 109 12.66 -25.56 -51.10
CA PHE A 109 13.51 -26.60 -50.53
C PHE A 109 12.70 -27.88 -50.32
N GLY A 110 13.23 -29.00 -50.82
CA GLY A 110 12.68 -30.33 -50.61
C GLY A 110 13.44 -31.12 -49.53
N ASN A 111 13.51 -32.43 -49.71
CA ASN A 111 14.02 -33.36 -48.69
C ASN A 111 15.17 -34.27 -49.18
N ASN A 112 15.62 -34.12 -50.43
CA ASN A 112 16.61 -35.01 -51.06
C ASN A 112 18.08 -34.71 -50.62
N GLY A 113 18.31 -34.55 -49.32
CA GLY A 113 19.57 -34.05 -48.76
C GLY A 113 20.46 -35.07 -48.13
N VAL A 114 21.66 -34.62 -47.74
CA VAL A 114 22.57 -35.42 -46.93
C VAL A 114 21.88 -35.79 -45.63
N THR A 115 21.77 -37.10 -45.42
CA THR A 115 21.28 -37.68 -44.19
C THR A 115 22.39 -37.58 -43.14
N ALA A 116 22.23 -36.69 -42.17
CA ALA A 116 23.13 -36.64 -41.02
C ALA A 116 22.58 -37.55 -39.90
N ALA A 117 23.49 -38.14 -39.12
CA ALA A 117 23.21 -39.06 -38.02
C ALA A 117 22.06 -38.60 -37.10
N THR A 118 21.50 -39.56 -36.36
CA THR A 118 20.45 -39.40 -35.36
C THR A 118 20.50 -38.05 -34.65
N TYR A 119 19.50 -37.21 -34.91
CA TYR A 119 19.44 -35.88 -34.32
C TYR A 119 18.92 -35.99 -32.89
N TYR A 120 19.22 -35.02 -32.03
CA TYR A 120 18.68 -35.03 -30.68
C TYR A 120 17.95 -33.71 -30.37
N LEU A 121 16.75 -33.81 -29.82
CA LEU A 121 16.00 -32.67 -29.27
C LEU A 121 16.30 -32.51 -27.79
N ARG A 122 16.36 -31.27 -27.30
CA ARG A 122 16.39 -31.02 -25.85
C ARG A 122 14.95 -30.93 -25.33
N ASN A 123 14.64 -31.63 -24.26
CA ASN A 123 13.36 -31.48 -23.57
C ASN A 123 13.29 -30.16 -22.79
N THR A 124 12.13 -29.85 -22.20
CA THR A 124 11.92 -28.70 -21.31
C THR A 124 12.87 -28.64 -20.10
N SER A 125 13.53 -29.75 -19.73
CA SER A 125 14.56 -29.79 -18.67
C SER A 125 16.00 -29.74 -19.21
N GLY A 126 16.21 -29.46 -20.50
CA GLY A 126 17.53 -29.39 -21.14
C GLY A 126 18.19 -30.74 -21.47
N ALA A 127 17.53 -31.87 -21.20
CA ALA A 127 18.05 -33.21 -21.48
C ALA A 127 17.89 -33.57 -22.97
N GLN A 128 18.96 -34.13 -23.55
CA GLN A 128 19.07 -34.46 -24.96
C GLN A 128 18.43 -35.84 -25.25
N GLN A 129 17.44 -35.91 -26.14
CA GLN A 129 16.73 -37.14 -26.54
C GLN A 129 16.84 -37.39 -28.05
N SER A 130 17.10 -38.65 -28.43
CA SER A 130 17.26 -39.08 -29.82
C SER A 130 15.95 -38.94 -30.62
N PHE A 131 16.02 -38.29 -31.78
CA PHE A 131 14.92 -37.91 -32.66
C PHE A 131 15.27 -38.24 -34.12
N GLY A 132 14.92 -39.46 -34.53
CA GLY A 132 14.97 -40.02 -35.89
C GLY A 132 16.03 -39.46 -36.85
N THR A 133 15.65 -39.31 -38.12
CA THR A 133 16.56 -38.99 -39.22
C THR A 133 16.46 -37.51 -39.61
N LYS A 134 17.61 -36.84 -39.77
CA LYS A 134 17.67 -35.41 -40.16
C LYS A 134 18.13 -35.23 -41.61
N TYR A 135 17.26 -34.64 -42.42
CA TYR A 135 17.53 -34.25 -43.79
C TYR A 135 17.88 -32.77 -43.84
N THR A 136 19.10 -32.43 -44.27
CA THR A 136 19.53 -31.02 -44.33
C THR A 136 19.66 -30.54 -45.76
N MET A 137 18.93 -29.47 -46.09
CA MET A 137 19.07 -28.66 -47.30
C MET A 137 19.82 -27.38 -46.96
N MET A 138 20.87 -27.05 -47.71
CA MET A 138 21.64 -25.82 -47.48
C MET A 138 21.69 -24.96 -48.75
N LEU A 139 21.67 -23.64 -48.57
CA LEU A 139 22.00 -22.63 -49.56
C LEU A 139 22.94 -21.61 -48.91
N THR A 140 24.12 -21.38 -49.48
CA THR A 140 25.09 -20.44 -48.93
C THR A 140 25.10 -19.15 -49.75
N VAL A 141 25.03 -17.99 -49.11
CA VAL A 141 25.20 -16.67 -49.73
C VAL A 141 26.46 -16.02 -49.15
N ASN A 142 27.50 -15.90 -49.96
CA ASN A 142 28.83 -15.47 -49.52
C ASN A 142 29.22 -14.11 -50.11
N GLY A 143 29.77 -13.26 -49.24
CA GLY A 143 30.19 -11.89 -49.53
C GLY A 143 29.27 -10.88 -48.85
N ALA A 144 29.83 -10.00 -48.01
CA ALA A 144 29.04 -9.06 -47.19
C ALA A 144 28.13 -8.12 -48.00
N THR A 145 28.51 -7.82 -49.24
CA THR A 145 27.74 -7.00 -50.19
C THR A 145 26.87 -7.83 -51.14
N THR A 146 27.05 -9.15 -51.18
CA THR A 146 26.29 -10.07 -52.02
C THR A 146 24.87 -10.19 -51.50
N THR A 147 23.88 -9.94 -52.36
CA THR A 147 22.46 -10.06 -52.03
C THR A 147 21.77 -11.06 -52.95
N LEU A 148 21.08 -12.01 -52.34
CA LEU A 148 20.13 -12.89 -53.02
C LEU A 148 18.71 -12.31 -52.86
N THR A 149 18.11 -11.85 -53.95
CA THR A 149 16.76 -11.29 -53.97
C THR A 149 15.76 -12.32 -54.50
N ILE A 150 14.75 -12.65 -53.70
CA ILE A 150 13.65 -13.54 -54.07
C ILE A 150 12.38 -12.70 -54.17
N THR A 151 11.84 -12.56 -55.39
CA THR A 151 10.69 -11.68 -55.63
C THR A 151 9.36 -12.29 -55.14
N GLY A 152 9.30 -13.61 -55.05
CA GLY A 152 8.19 -14.42 -54.54
C GLY A 152 8.55 -15.17 -53.25
N ASN A 153 7.94 -16.34 -53.02
CA ASN A 153 8.06 -17.06 -51.76
C ASN A 153 9.37 -17.85 -51.65
N ILE A 154 9.88 -17.96 -50.42
CA ILE A 154 10.84 -19.00 -50.02
C ILE A 154 10.04 -20.07 -49.28
N THR A 155 10.06 -21.30 -49.78
CA THR A 155 9.23 -22.39 -49.26
C THR A 155 10.12 -23.53 -48.78
N GLN A 156 9.95 -23.94 -47.52
CA GLN A 156 10.50 -25.18 -46.98
C GLN A 156 9.36 -26.19 -46.86
N ASN A 157 9.34 -27.17 -47.76
CA ASN A 157 8.35 -28.24 -47.72
C ASN A 157 8.80 -29.37 -46.79
N HIS A 158 7.83 -30.08 -46.20
CA HIS A 158 8.05 -31.38 -45.56
C HIS A 158 7.62 -32.51 -46.51
N TYR A 159 8.13 -33.72 -46.30
CA TYR A 159 7.82 -34.86 -47.17
C TYR A 159 6.73 -35.75 -46.59
N ALA A 160 5.60 -35.85 -47.28
CA ALA A 160 4.58 -36.84 -47.01
C ALA A 160 4.95 -38.18 -47.68
N GLY A 161 5.49 -39.13 -46.92
CA GLY A 161 5.67 -40.51 -47.42
C GLY A 161 6.81 -41.33 -46.83
N ALA A 162 7.52 -40.86 -45.80
CA ALA A 162 8.58 -41.66 -45.17
C ALA A 162 7.97 -42.69 -44.20
N ALA A 163 8.43 -43.94 -44.27
CA ALA A 163 8.02 -45.02 -43.36
C ALA A 163 8.68 -44.92 -41.97
N ASP A 164 9.64 -44.01 -41.78
CA ASP A 164 10.42 -43.86 -40.54
C ASP A 164 9.71 -42.92 -39.55
N PRO A 165 9.40 -43.36 -38.32
CA PRO A 165 8.72 -42.53 -37.33
C PRO A 165 9.68 -41.50 -36.70
N ARG A 166 9.54 -40.24 -37.13
CA ARG A 166 10.06 -38.96 -36.57
C ARG A 166 11.21 -38.31 -37.36
N ASN A 167 10.92 -37.66 -38.48
CA ASN A 167 11.96 -37.00 -39.30
C ASN A 167 12.07 -35.49 -39.04
N ILE A 168 13.25 -34.94 -39.33
CA ILE A 168 13.48 -33.49 -39.34
C ILE A 168 13.92 -33.07 -40.75
N PHE A 169 13.14 -32.17 -41.35
CA PHE A 169 13.46 -31.52 -42.62
C PHE A 169 14.01 -30.13 -42.33
N ASN A 170 15.33 -30.01 -42.37
CA ASN A 170 16.05 -28.80 -41.98
C ASN A 170 16.53 -28.04 -43.22
N THR A 171 16.04 -26.82 -43.43
CA THR A 171 16.52 -25.88 -44.44
C THR A 171 17.40 -24.83 -43.78
N ILE A 172 18.61 -24.66 -44.28
CA ILE A 172 19.57 -23.67 -43.80
C ILE A 172 19.90 -22.72 -44.94
N ILE A 173 19.66 -21.43 -44.73
CA ILE A 173 20.26 -20.38 -45.57
C ILE A 173 21.41 -19.77 -44.77
N ALA A 174 22.65 -19.99 -45.21
CA ALA A 174 23.86 -19.65 -44.47
C ALA A 174 24.75 -18.66 -45.22
N GLY A 175 25.74 -18.09 -44.52
CA GLY A 175 26.87 -17.39 -45.14
C GLY A 175 27.17 -16.04 -44.52
N THR A 176 27.84 -15.18 -45.29
CA THR A 176 28.22 -13.81 -44.89
C THR A 176 27.48 -12.73 -45.67
N GLY A 177 26.67 -13.09 -46.67
CA GLY A 177 25.88 -12.16 -47.47
C GLY A 177 24.45 -11.95 -46.97
N ASN A 178 23.63 -11.34 -47.81
CA ASN A 178 22.28 -10.87 -47.49
C ASN A 178 21.22 -11.58 -48.33
N VAL A 179 20.01 -11.71 -47.79
CA VAL A 179 18.86 -12.31 -48.46
C VAL A 179 17.67 -11.38 -48.32
N LEU A 180 17.04 -11.04 -49.43
CA LEU A 180 15.82 -10.23 -49.48
C LEU A 180 14.69 -11.07 -50.06
N CYS A 181 13.75 -11.49 -49.21
CA CYS A 181 12.50 -12.09 -49.64
C CYS A 181 11.44 -10.99 -49.73
N GLN A 182 11.00 -10.67 -50.95
CA GLN A 182 9.99 -9.65 -51.20
C GLN A 182 8.55 -10.16 -50.95
N SER A 183 8.37 -11.45 -50.67
CA SER A 183 7.09 -12.09 -50.37
C SER A 183 7.16 -12.89 -49.06
N ASN A 184 6.53 -14.06 -48.98
CA ASN A 184 6.44 -14.84 -47.76
C ASN A 184 7.56 -15.89 -47.62
N ILE A 185 7.94 -16.18 -46.38
CA ILE A 185 8.62 -17.44 -46.05
C ILE A 185 7.57 -18.43 -45.59
N VAL A 186 7.52 -19.60 -46.22
CA VAL A 186 6.59 -20.69 -45.90
C VAL A 186 7.37 -21.83 -45.29
N VAL A 187 7.04 -22.24 -44.06
CA VAL A 187 7.70 -23.33 -43.33
C VAL A 187 6.68 -24.42 -43.07
N GLY A 188 6.94 -25.64 -43.53
CA GLY A 188 5.99 -26.75 -43.51
C GLY A 188 5.04 -26.75 -44.71
N ASP A 189 4.04 -27.65 -44.70
CA ASP A 189 3.05 -27.76 -45.77
C ASP A 189 1.65 -27.99 -45.18
N ALA A 190 0.67 -27.24 -45.66
CA ALA A 190 -0.73 -27.29 -45.21
C ALA A 190 -1.61 -28.22 -46.06
N ALA A 191 -1.07 -28.80 -47.14
CA ALA A 191 -1.83 -29.62 -48.09
C ALA A 191 -1.62 -31.14 -47.89
N THR A 192 -0.40 -31.59 -47.59
CA THR A 192 -0.10 -33.03 -47.51
C THR A 192 -0.15 -33.59 -46.08
N GLN A 193 -1.10 -34.49 -45.80
CA GLN A 193 -1.24 -35.07 -44.45
C GLN A 193 -0.08 -36.02 -44.11
N PRO A 194 0.46 -35.97 -42.88
CA PRO A 194 1.40 -36.97 -42.40
C PRO A 194 0.72 -38.34 -42.29
N SER A 195 1.50 -39.42 -42.35
CA SER A 195 0.96 -40.78 -42.14
C SER A 195 0.53 -40.98 -40.68
N SER A 196 -0.40 -41.90 -40.42
CA SER A 196 -1.08 -42.11 -39.12
C SER A 196 -0.21 -42.58 -37.95
N THR A 197 1.11 -42.56 -38.09
CA THR A 197 2.07 -43.00 -37.06
C THR A 197 3.28 -42.09 -36.89
N VAL A 198 3.33 -40.92 -37.54
CA VAL A 198 4.57 -40.13 -37.67
C VAL A 198 4.40 -38.68 -37.19
N ALA A 199 5.40 -38.16 -36.48
CA ALA A 199 5.54 -36.77 -36.06
C ALA A 199 6.76 -36.13 -36.76
N ASP A 200 6.56 -35.19 -37.66
CA ASP A 200 7.66 -34.57 -38.43
C ASP A 200 7.92 -33.13 -38.02
N VAL A 201 9.17 -32.67 -38.13
CA VAL A 201 9.57 -31.28 -37.89
C VAL A 201 10.03 -30.63 -39.19
N ALA A 202 9.43 -29.51 -39.54
CA ALA A 202 9.78 -28.68 -40.69
C ALA A 202 10.53 -27.44 -40.17
N LEU A 203 11.86 -27.42 -40.32
CA LEU A 203 12.72 -26.39 -39.72
C LEU A 203 13.34 -25.51 -40.81
N PHE A 204 13.17 -24.20 -40.69
CA PHE A 204 13.89 -23.19 -41.45
C PHE A 204 14.87 -22.45 -40.54
N SER A 205 16.14 -22.36 -40.93
CA SER A 205 17.23 -21.76 -40.16
C SER A 205 17.91 -20.65 -40.96
N ALA A 206 17.80 -19.42 -40.46
CA ALA A 206 18.45 -18.24 -41.00
C ALA A 206 19.84 -18.04 -40.35
N GLN A 207 20.89 -18.16 -41.16
CA GLN A 207 22.29 -18.06 -40.75
C GLN A 207 23.11 -17.11 -41.66
N VAL A 208 22.50 -16.04 -42.12
CA VAL A 208 23.08 -15.03 -43.03
C VAL A 208 23.42 -13.74 -42.29
N ASN A 209 24.12 -12.80 -42.94
CA ASN A 209 24.38 -11.49 -42.33
C ASN A 209 23.07 -10.72 -42.13
N GLN A 210 22.24 -10.67 -43.17
CA GLN A 210 20.91 -10.07 -43.12
C GLN A 210 19.88 -10.89 -43.90
N LEU A 211 18.75 -11.20 -43.28
CA LEU A 211 17.55 -11.73 -43.94
C LEU A 211 16.40 -10.73 -43.78
N THR A 212 15.94 -10.13 -44.87
CA THR A 212 14.79 -9.23 -44.86
C THR A 212 13.59 -9.92 -45.50
N ILE A 213 12.44 -9.91 -44.81
CA ILE A 213 11.19 -10.52 -45.24
C ILE A 213 10.13 -9.43 -45.35
N ASN A 214 9.71 -9.10 -46.57
CA ASN A 214 8.71 -8.06 -46.81
C ASN A 214 7.28 -8.57 -46.55
N GLY A 215 7.02 -9.86 -46.81
CA GLY A 215 5.74 -10.51 -46.54
C GLY A 215 5.69 -11.16 -45.15
N ASN A 216 4.92 -12.24 -45.04
CA ASN A 216 4.70 -12.95 -43.77
C ASN A 216 5.64 -14.16 -43.61
N VAL A 217 5.83 -14.62 -42.37
CA VAL A 217 6.27 -15.98 -42.10
C VAL A 217 5.03 -16.84 -41.89
N LEU A 218 4.80 -17.79 -42.79
CA LEU A 218 3.68 -18.72 -42.75
C LEU A 218 4.18 -20.05 -42.18
N LEU A 219 3.75 -20.37 -40.97
CA LEU A 219 4.01 -21.64 -40.30
C LEU A 219 2.87 -22.59 -40.64
N ASN A 220 3.09 -23.47 -41.60
CA ASN A 220 2.08 -24.41 -42.09
C ASN A 220 2.16 -25.71 -41.30
N CYS A 221 1.22 -25.88 -40.37
CA CYS A 221 1.04 -27.09 -39.59
C CYS A 221 -0.04 -27.97 -40.25
N ASN A 222 0.18 -29.27 -40.28
CA ASN A 222 -0.74 -30.23 -40.88
C ASN A 222 -0.80 -31.49 -40.02
N GLY A 223 -1.96 -32.14 -39.98
CA GLY A 223 -2.19 -33.31 -39.13
C GLY A 223 -3.50 -34.01 -39.46
N ILE A 224 -3.76 -35.10 -38.75
CA ILE A 224 -4.99 -35.87 -38.88
C ILE A 224 -6.04 -35.32 -37.90
N ASN A 225 -7.32 -35.26 -38.31
CA ASN A 225 -8.41 -34.81 -37.44
C ASN A 225 -8.52 -35.71 -36.19
N ASN A 226 -8.59 -35.10 -35.00
CA ASN A 226 -8.61 -35.80 -33.70
C ASN A 226 -7.38 -36.68 -33.42
N ALA A 227 -6.19 -36.26 -33.89
CA ALA A 227 -4.93 -36.93 -33.60
C ALA A 227 -4.73 -37.15 -32.09
N THR A 228 -4.62 -38.41 -31.66
CA THR A 228 -4.40 -38.80 -30.25
C THR A 228 -2.96 -39.19 -29.97
N ARG A 229 -2.10 -39.33 -31.01
CA ARG A 229 -0.73 -39.87 -30.89
C ARG A 229 0.31 -39.20 -31.80
N GLY A 230 0.43 -37.87 -31.77
CA GLY A 230 1.57 -37.18 -32.40
C GLY A 230 1.54 -37.10 -33.92
N GLU A 231 0.39 -37.25 -34.56
CA GLU A 231 0.19 -37.26 -36.02
C GLU A 231 0.14 -35.83 -36.61
N VAL A 232 1.18 -35.02 -36.34
CA VAL A 232 1.24 -33.59 -36.68
C VAL A 232 2.64 -33.23 -37.21
N CYS A 233 2.69 -32.40 -38.24
CA CYS A 233 3.90 -31.71 -38.70
C CYS A 233 4.09 -30.40 -37.95
N TYR A 234 5.26 -30.21 -37.33
CA TYR A 234 5.61 -29.04 -36.51
C TYR A 234 6.50 -28.07 -37.31
N PRO A 235 5.95 -26.96 -37.84
CA PRO A 235 6.75 -25.91 -38.48
C PRO A 235 7.55 -25.10 -37.45
N CYS A 236 8.81 -24.84 -37.76
CA CYS A 236 9.75 -24.13 -36.92
C CYS A 236 10.57 -23.12 -37.74
N PHE A 237 10.52 -21.85 -37.37
CA PHE A 237 11.36 -20.80 -37.96
C PHE A 237 12.42 -20.37 -36.96
N SER A 238 13.70 -20.39 -37.35
CA SER A 238 14.85 -20.17 -36.47
C SER A 238 15.78 -19.07 -37.01
N VAL A 239 16.20 -18.17 -36.14
CA VAL A 239 17.17 -17.09 -36.40
C VAL A 239 18.45 -17.36 -35.60
N GLU A 240 19.46 -17.90 -36.27
CA GLU A 240 20.65 -18.46 -35.61
C GLU A 240 21.91 -17.60 -35.77
N LYS A 241 21.98 -16.74 -36.79
CA LYS A 241 23.10 -15.80 -36.99
C LYS A 241 22.64 -14.56 -37.75
N GLY A 242 23.22 -13.41 -37.39
CA GLY A 242 22.98 -12.13 -38.06
C GLY A 242 21.61 -11.54 -37.75
N THR A 243 21.15 -10.62 -38.59
CA THR A 243 19.89 -9.91 -38.38
C THR A 243 18.80 -10.44 -39.31
N THR A 244 17.68 -10.89 -38.75
CA THR A 244 16.46 -11.16 -39.53
C THR A 244 15.45 -10.06 -39.28
N THR A 245 15.01 -9.36 -40.33
CA THR A 245 14.01 -8.30 -40.27
C THR A 245 12.70 -8.77 -40.90
N LEU A 246 11.61 -8.73 -40.14
CA LEU A 246 10.26 -9.04 -40.61
C LEU A 246 9.41 -7.77 -40.72
N LEU A 247 8.92 -7.49 -41.92
CA LEU A 247 8.00 -6.37 -42.19
C LEU A 247 6.51 -6.80 -42.16
N GLY A 248 6.22 -8.08 -42.38
CA GLY A 248 4.87 -8.66 -42.25
C GLY A 248 4.59 -9.27 -40.88
N GLN A 249 3.68 -10.24 -40.81
CA GLN A 249 3.27 -10.95 -39.60
C GLN A 249 3.76 -12.40 -39.62
N MET A 250 3.61 -13.10 -38.50
CA MET A 250 3.74 -14.54 -38.42
C MET A 250 2.36 -15.17 -38.28
N ASN A 251 2.01 -16.03 -39.24
CA ASN A 251 0.71 -16.67 -39.29
C ASN A 251 0.88 -18.19 -39.21
N LEU A 252 0.10 -18.84 -38.35
CA LEU A 252 -0.05 -20.28 -38.35
C LEU A 252 -1.18 -20.65 -39.32
N VAL A 253 -0.90 -21.52 -40.28
CA VAL A 253 -1.92 -22.11 -41.16
C VAL A 253 -2.07 -23.58 -40.79
N LYS A 254 -3.32 -24.04 -40.65
CA LYS A 254 -3.64 -25.44 -40.36
C LYS A 254 -4.78 -25.94 -41.24
N ASN A 255 -4.91 -27.25 -41.35
CA ASN A 255 -5.98 -27.92 -42.09
C ASN A 255 -6.72 -29.01 -41.26
N PHE A 256 -6.52 -29.04 -39.93
CA PHE A 256 -7.12 -30.05 -39.04
C PHE A 256 -7.74 -29.42 -37.78
N SER A 257 -8.62 -30.19 -37.13
CA SER A 257 -9.26 -29.82 -35.86
C SER A 257 -8.40 -30.24 -34.65
N PRO A 258 -8.24 -29.38 -33.64
CA PRO A 258 -7.45 -29.68 -32.45
C PRO A 258 -8.13 -30.80 -31.61
N PRO A 259 -7.36 -31.63 -30.88
CA PRO A 259 -7.92 -32.62 -29.98
C PRO A 259 -8.66 -31.96 -28.80
N THR A 260 -9.72 -32.61 -28.32
CA THR A 260 -10.59 -32.10 -27.25
C THR A 260 -9.96 -32.13 -25.85
N SER A 261 -8.96 -32.98 -25.64
CA SER A 261 -8.14 -33.00 -24.41
C SER A 261 -6.87 -32.20 -24.67
N GLY A 262 -6.72 -31.04 -24.03
CA GLY A 262 -5.62 -30.10 -24.25
C GLY A 262 -4.23 -30.74 -24.41
N PHE A 263 -3.39 -30.09 -25.22
CA PHE A 263 -2.14 -30.62 -25.76
C PHE A 263 -1.07 -31.01 -24.71
N ALA A 264 -1.21 -30.58 -23.45
CA ALA A 264 -0.20 -30.73 -22.40
C ALA A 264 0.11 -32.17 -21.96
N GLY A 265 -0.67 -33.18 -22.39
CA GLY A 265 -0.49 -34.58 -22.00
C GLY A 265 -0.31 -35.60 -23.14
N LEU A 266 -0.36 -35.17 -24.41
CA LEU A 266 -0.54 -36.09 -25.55
C LEU A 266 0.75 -36.52 -26.28
N ASN A 267 1.95 -36.08 -25.88
CA ASN A 267 3.16 -36.43 -26.62
C ASN A 267 4.43 -36.63 -25.77
N PRO A 268 4.64 -37.83 -25.20
CA PRO A 268 5.87 -38.15 -24.46
C PRO A 268 7.14 -38.21 -25.33
N GLY A 269 7.03 -38.16 -26.67
CA GLY A 269 8.16 -38.33 -27.60
C GLY A 269 8.76 -37.05 -28.20
N VAL A 270 8.13 -35.88 -28.02
CA VAL A 270 8.57 -34.60 -28.60
C VAL A 270 8.60 -33.52 -27.50
N LEU A 271 9.38 -33.75 -26.44
CA LEU A 271 9.38 -32.91 -25.22
C LEU A 271 9.99 -31.50 -25.38
N GLY A 272 10.26 -31.06 -26.61
CA GLY A 272 10.89 -29.76 -26.94
C GLY A 272 10.04 -28.78 -27.74
N PHE A 273 8.89 -29.22 -28.28
CA PHE A 273 7.98 -28.38 -29.07
C PHE A 273 6.66 -28.22 -28.30
N THR A 274 6.43 -27.05 -27.73
CA THR A 274 5.20 -26.72 -26.98
C THR A 274 4.26 -25.87 -27.83
N GLY A 275 3.39 -26.52 -28.63
CA GLY A 275 2.42 -25.83 -29.50
C GLY A 275 2.35 -26.47 -30.89
N TYR A 276 1.68 -25.78 -31.82
CA TYR A 276 1.50 -26.24 -33.22
C TYR A 276 2.52 -25.63 -34.19
N GLY A 277 3.34 -24.69 -33.72
CA GLY A 277 4.46 -24.12 -34.46
C GLY A 277 5.42 -23.44 -33.50
N GLN A 278 6.66 -23.21 -33.95
CA GLN A 278 7.70 -22.59 -33.13
C GLN A 278 8.44 -21.49 -33.90
N VAL A 279 8.79 -20.43 -33.19
CA VAL A 279 9.69 -19.38 -33.65
C VAL A 279 10.82 -19.27 -32.63
N ILE A 280 12.04 -19.35 -33.13
CA ILE A 280 13.25 -19.39 -32.33
C ILE A 280 14.12 -18.23 -32.80
N ALA A 281 14.54 -17.38 -31.86
CA ALA A 281 15.64 -16.46 -32.11
C ALA A 281 16.68 -16.69 -31.01
N ASP A 282 17.35 -17.82 -31.16
CA ASP A 282 18.29 -18.40 -30.21
C ASP A 282 19.36 -19.18 -31.01
N ASN A 283 20.60 -19.10 -30.55
CA ASN A 283 21.75 -19.79 -31.12
C ASN A 283 22.11 -21.11 -30.38
N THR A 284 21.15 -21.77 -29.74
CA THR A 284 21.36 -23.03 -28.99
C THR A 284 21.58 -24.27 -29.86
N GLY A 285 21.76 -24.13 -31.18
CA GLY A 285 22.40 -25.14 -32.02
C GLY A 285 21.47 -26.15 -32.68
N TYR A 286 20.38 -25.70 -33.31
CA TYR A 286 19.65 -26.58 -34.24
C TYR A 286 20.49 -26.97 -35.47
N ALA A 287 21.53 -26.20 -35.80
CA ALA A 287 22.68 -26.62 -36.60
C ALA A 287 23.94 -26.67 -35.71
N SER A 288 24.68 -27.78 -35.74
CA SER A 288 25.85 -28.05 -34.88
C SER A 288 27.05 -27.10 -35.07
N THR A 289 26.97 -26.14 -36.00
CA THR A 289 28.06 -25.22 -36.38
C THR A 289 27.83 -23.77 -35.96
N ALA A 290 26.63 -23.41 -35.46
CA ALA A 290 26.26 -21.99 -35.26
C ALA A 290 26.56 -21.44 -33.86
N ALA A 291 26.80 -22.29 -32.86
CA ALA A 291 26.65 -22.08 -31.41
C ALA A 291 27.45 -20.95 -30.69
N SER A 292 27.94 -19.91 -31.39
CA SER A 292 28.68 -18.79 -30.80
C SER A 292 28.47 -17.40 -31.46
N SER A 293 27.63 -17.28 -32.49
CA SER A 293 27.37 -16.01 -33.20
C SER A 293 26.14 -15.25 -32.64
N PRO A 294 26.18 -13.91 -32.51
CA PRO A 294 25.00 -13.13 -32.12
C PRO A 294 23.92 -13.17 -33.22
N SER A 295 22.66 -13.21 -32.82
CA SER A 295 21.51 -13.08 -33.72
C SER A 295 20.51 -12.03 -33.20
N THR A 296 19.85 -11.34 -34.14
CA THR A 296 18.85 -10.30 -33.85
C THR A 296 17.61 -10.56 -34.68
N PHE A 297 16.45 -10.58 -34.03
CA PHE A 297 15.16 -10.61 -34.73
C PHE A 297 14.50 -9.24 -34.63
N GLU A 298 14.42 -8.53 -35.76
CA GLU A 298 13.80 -7.21 -35.88
C GLU A 298 12.37 -7.32 -36.37
N LEU A 299 11.44 -6.79 -35.59
CA LEU A 299 10.02 -6.76 -35.92
C LEU A 299 9.63 -5.31 -36.22
N LYS A 300 9.20 -5.04 -37.46
CA LYS A 300 8.87 -3.68 -37.92
C LYS A 300 7.40 -3.48 -38.26
N ASN A 301 6.61 -4.55 -38.26
CA ASN A 301 5.18 -4.44 -38.51
C ASN A 301 4.48 -3.68 -37.38
N LYS A 302 3.58 -2.78 -37.75
CA LYS A 302 2.74 -2.02 -36.82
C LYS A 302 1.69 -2.89 -36.12
N THR A 303 1.24 -3.94 -36.80
CA THR A 303 0.29 -4.91 -36.26
C THR A 303 1.01 -5.93 -35.37
N PRO A 304 0.32 -6.51 -34.39
CA PRO A 304 0.88 -7.58 -33.56
C PRO A 304 1.51 -8.70 -34.40
N ILE A 305 2.59 -9.28 -33.90
CA ILE A 305 3.36 -10.34 -34.58
C ILE A 305 2.44 -11.48 -35.06
N ILE A 306 1.39 -11.78 -34.29
CA ILE A 306 0.38 -12.80 -34.58
C ILE A 306 -0.99 -12.15 -34.39
N THR A 307 -1.94 -12.40 -35.28
CA THR A 307 -3.36 -12.07 -35.06
C THR A 307 -3.99 -13.10 -34.10
N PRO A 308 -4.83 -12.71 -33.13
CA PRO A 308 -5.45 -13.64 -32.20
C PRO A 308 -6.18 -14.76 -32.97
N LEU A 309 -5.69 -16.00 -32.82
CA LEU A 309 -6.34 -17.17 -33.41
C LEU A 309 -7.56 -17.52 -32.56
N ILE A 310 -8.74 -17.59 -33.17
CA ILE A 310 -10.02 -17.86 -32.49
C ILE A 310 -10.11 -19.28 -31.91
N ASP A 311 -9.19 -20.15 -32.32
CA ASP A 311 -9.09 -21.53 -31.88
C ASP A 311 -7.80 -21.73 -31.07
N GLN A 312 -7.79 -22.76 -30.20
CA GLN A 312 -6.79 -23.21 -29.21
C GLN A 312 -5.31 -23.39 -29.68
N PHE A 313 -4.74 -22.47 -30.46
CA PHE A 313 -3.50 -22.63 -31.20
C PHE A 313 -2.40 -21.68 -30.75
N TYR A 314 -1.19 -22.22 -30.54
CA TYR A 314 -0.05 -21.47 -30.03
C TYR A 314 1.19 -21.64 -30.88
N ILE A 315 1.79 -20.49 -31.24
CA ILE A 315 3.17 -20.40 -31.71
C ILE A 315 4.05 -20.20 -30.49
N TYR A 316 5.05 -21.05 -30.34
CA TYR A 316 5.99 -20.99 -29.25
C TYR A 316 7.16 -20.09 -29.59
N PHE A 317 7.45 -19.11 -28.74
CA PHE A 317 8.62 -18.26 -28.90
C PHE A 317 9.70 -18.65 -27.90
N THR A 318 10.83 -19.14 -28.40
CA THR A 318 12.03 -19.37 -27.58
C THR A 318 13.11 -18.39 -27.98
N PHE A 319 13.45 -17.51 -27.04
CA PHE A 319 14.57 -16.58 -27.15
C PHE A 319 15.76 -17.02 -26.28
N GLY A 320 15.89 -18.32 -25.98
CA GLY A 320 16.66 -18.89 -24.87
C GLY A 320 18.20 -18.87 -24.95
N GLY A 321 18.80 -18.08 -25.84
CA GLY A 321 20.26 -17.95 -25.94
C GLY A 321 20.71 -16.49 -25.88
N ASN A 322 22.02 -16.26 -25.98
CA ASN A 322 22.70 -14.96 -25.88
C ASN A 322 22.25 -13.86 -26.88
N SER A 323 21.14 -14.06 -27.59
CA SER A 323 20.57 -13.22 -28.66
C SER A 323 19.33 -12.45 -28.18
N GLY A 324 18.91 -11.42 -28.92
CA GLY A 324 17.83 -10.51 -28.50
C GLY A 324 16.76 -10.23 -29.55
N THR A 325 15.59 -9.81 -29.11
CA THR A 325 14.52 -9.28 -29.97
C THR A 325 14.58 -7.76 -29.99
N THR A 326 14.55 -7.16 -31.17
CA THR A 326 14.41 -5.71 -31.31
C THR A 326 13.09 -5.39 -31.97
N LEU A 327 12.23 -4.68 -31.24
CA LEU A 327 10.97 -4.18 -31.75
C LEU A 327 11.19 -2.76 -32.28
N PHE A 328 11.10 -2.60 -33.59
CA PHE A 328 11.25 -1.33 -34.29
C PHE A 328 9.89 -0.81 -34.75
N SER A 329 9.77 0.51 -34.85
CA SER A 329 8.62 1.15 -35.50
C SER A 329 9.08 2.06 -36.62
N ASP A 330 8.27 2.10 -37.70
CA ASP A 330 8.47 2.98 -38.85
C ASP A 330 8.45 4.46 -38.43
N ASN A 331 9.25 5.28 -39.11
CA ASN A 331 9.32 6.73 -38.93
C ASN A 331 8.03 7.45 -39.38
N ASN A 332 7.12 6.76 -40.07
CA ASN A 332 5.96 7.37 -40.75
C ASN A 332 4.56 7.05 -40.16
N ALA A 333 4.38 6.24 -39.09
CA ALA A 333 3.02 6.00 -38.53
C ALA A 333 2.96 5.36 -37.11
N GLU A 334 1.91 5.78 -36.36
CA GLU A 334 1.07 5.05 -35.36
C GLU A 334 1.72 4.25 -34.19
N ASN A 335 0.91 3.95 -33.16
CA ASN A 335 1.31 3.18 -31.98
C ASN A 335 1.47 1.69 -32.31
N GLN A 336 2.49 1.02 -31.77
CA GLN A 336 2.72 -0.43 -31.90
C GLN A 336 2.36 -1.14 -30.59
N THR A 337 1.44 -2.12 -30.64
CA THR A 337 1.03 -2.89 -29.46
C THR A 337 1.95 -4.10 -29.23
N VAL A 338 2.41 -4.26 -27.99
CA VAL A 338 3.20 -5.37 -27.48
C VAL A 338 2.33 -6.14 -26.49
N TYR A 339 1.96 -7.37 -26.83
CA TYR A 339 1.21 -8.21 -25.91
C TYR A 339 2.13 -8.94 -24.95
N THR A 340 1.78 -8.86 -23.67
CA THR A 340 2.36 -9.67 -22.60
C THR A 340 1.63 -11.02 -22.59
N ALA A 341 2.34 -12.14 -22.44
CA ALA A 341 1.80 -13.49 -22.64
C ALA A 341 0.50 -13.83 -21.86
N ASN A 342 -0.26 -14.82 -22.38
CA ASN A 342 -1.37 -15.63 -21.83
C ASN A 342 -2.64 -14.97 -21.26
N GLU A 343 -3.74 -15.13 -21.99
CA GLU A 343 -5.10 -15.26 -21.43
C GLU A 343 -5.59 -16.71 -21.67
N PRO A 344 -5.90 -17.53 -20.64
CA PRO A 344 -6.72 -18.71 -20.82
C PRO A 344 -8.18 -18.29 -21.10
N SER A 345 -8.74 -18.78 -22.19
CA SER A 345 -10.18 -18.67 -22.45
C SER A 345 -10.99 -19.44 -21.38
N THR A 346 -12.12 -18.90 -20.92
CA THR A 346 -13.03 -19.61 -19.99
C THR A 346 -13.81 -20.72 -20.67
N THR A 347 -13.86 -20.74 -22.01
CA THR A 347 -14.57 -21.77 -22.80
C THR A 347 -13.64 -22.84 -23.36
N THR A 348 -12.31 -22.62 -23.30
CA THR A 348 -11.31 -23.52 -23.87
C THR A 348 -10.02 -23.46 -23.05
N THR A 349 -9.44 -24.61 -22.68
CA THR A 349 -8.20 -24.78 -21.87
C THR A 349 -6.92 -24.32 -22.56
N ALA A 350 -6.99 -23.26 -23.36
CA ALA A 350 -6.01 -22.95 -24.36
C ALA A 350 -5.35 -21.60 -24.03
N THR A 351 -4.02 -21.63 -23.98
CA THR A 351 -3.09 -20.67 -23.37
C THR A 351 -2.32 -19.86 -24.44
N TYR A 352 -2.73 -18.60 -24.72
CA TYR A 352 -2.13 -17.76 -25.77
C TYR A 352 -0.71 -17.28 -25.46
N ILE A 353 0.28 -17.91 -26.11
CA ILE A 353 1.70 -17.51 -26.19
C ILE A 353 2.47 -17.85 -24.91
N ASN A 354 3.42 -18.78 -25.06
CA ASN A 354 4.50 -19.10 -24.11
C ASN A 354 4.09 -19.80 -22.79
N THR A 355 4.52 -21.05 -22.62
CA THR A 355 4.30 -21.84 -21.40
C THR A 355 5.50 -21.84 -20.44
N ILE A 356 6.61 -21.19 -20.79
CA ILE A 356 7.79 -21.05 -19.92
C ILE A 356 8.13 -19.58 -19.67
N SER A 357 8.41 -19.28 -18.41
CA SER A 357 9.01 -18.01 -17.99
C SER A 357 10.53 -18.11 -18.21
N PRO A 358 11.19 -17.19 -18.93
CA PRO A 358 10.71 -15.88 -19.42
C PRO A 358 10.32 -15.82 -20.91
N ALA A 359 9.40 -14.90 -21.26
CA ALA A 359 8.83 -14.79 -22.61
C ALA A 359 9.74 -14.11 -23.66
N TYR A 360 10.64 -13.22 -23.22
CA TYR A 360 11.73 -12.63 -24.01
C TYR A 360 13.02 -12.81 -23.21
N TYR A 361 14.18 -13.07 -23.85
CA TYR A 361 15.45 -13.11 -23.12
C TYR A 361 16.07 -11.70 -23.05
N ASN A 362 16.45 -11.12 -24.19
CA ASN A 362 16.72 -9.68 -24.30
C ASN A 362 15.61 -9.01 -25.13
N LEU A 363 15.20 -7.81 -24.75
CA LEU A 363 14.19 -7.03 -25.48
C LEU A 363 14.62 -5.58 -25.64
N THR A 364 14.62 -5.08 -26.87
CA THR A 364 14.90 -3.67 -27.18
C THR A 364 13.71 -3.05 -27.89
N PHE A 365 13.20 -1.94 -27.37
CA PHE A 365 12.28 -1.06 -28.09
C PHE A 365 13.08 0.03 -28.82
N SER A 366 12.70 0.32 -30.06
CA SER A 366 13.39 1.29 -30.93
C SER A 366 12.41 2.03 -31.85
N GLY A 367 12.85 3.17 -32.40
CA GLY A 367 12.05 4.02 -33.29
C GLY A 367 11.21 5.07 -32.55
N ALA A 368 10.75 6.10 -33.26
CA ALA A 368 10.12 7.28 -32.65
C ALA A 368 8.66 7.09 -32.20
N SER A 369 7.96 6.04 -32.67
CA SER A 369 6.55 5.85 -32.35
C SER A 369 6.31 5.17 -30.99
N THR A 370 5.10 5.34 -30.46
CA THR A 370 4.71 4.79 -29.15
C THR A 370 4.64 3.27 -29.17
N LYS A 371 5.27 2.62 -28.19
CA LYS A 371 5.08 1.21 -27.86
C LYS A 371 4.02 1.09 -26.76
N VAL A 372 2.93 0.39 -27.01
CA VAL A 372 1.87 0.14 -26.03
C VAL A 372 2.04 -1.27 -25.50
N VAL A 373 2.44 -1.42 -24.24
CA VAL A 373 2.47 -2.73 -23.58
C VAL A 373 1.08 -2.96 -23.01
N ASP A 374 0.37 -3.92 -23.58
CA ASP A 374 -1.01 -4.24 -23.23
C ASP A 374 -1.07 -5.59 -22.55
N LYS A 375 -1.66 -5.63 -21.35
CA LYS A 375 -1.96 -6.86 -20.59
C LYS A 375 -3.07 -7.69 -21.23
N ASN A 376 -3.86 -7.11 -22.13
CA ASN A 376 -4.99 -7.72 -22.86
C ASN A 376 -5.98 -8.49 -21.96
N SER A 377 -6.51 -7.84 -20.91
CA SER A 377 -7.51 -8.44 -20.02
C SER A 377 -8.93 -8.15 -20.50
N THR A 378 -9.48 -9.00 -21.37
CA THR A 378 -10.93 -9.00 -21.67
C THR A 378 -11.70 -10.07 -20.87
N ILE A 379 -11.00 -10.86 -20.03
CA ILE A 379 -11.58 -11.97 -19.27
C ILE A 379 -11.37 -11.73 -17.76
N GLY A 380 -12.44 -11.34 -17.05
CA GLY A 380 -12.39 -10.95 -15.63
C GLY A 380 -12.02 -12.05 -14.61
N THR A 381 -11.60 -13.24 -15.05
CA THR A 381 -11.29 -14.41 -14.19
C THR A 381 -9.91 -15.03 -14.45
N ALA A 382 -9.18 -14.62 -15.49
CA ALA A 382 -7.83 -15.11 -15.74
C ALA A 382 -6.83 -14.41 -14.80
N ASN A 383 -5.82 -15.15 -14.30
CA ASN A 383 -4.75 -14.55 -13.52
C ASN A 383 -3.85 -13.78 -14.49
N PRO A 384 -3.88 -12.44 -14.52
CA PRO A 384 -3.29 -11.72 -15.62
C PRO A 384 -1.77 -11.86 -15.63
N GLN A 385 -1.18 -12.14 -16.79
CA GLN A 385 0.26 -12.29 -16.93
C GLN A 385 0.90 -11.02 -17.54
N GLY A 386 1.97 -10.55 -16.89
CA GLY A 386 2.69 -9.34 -17.24
C GLY A 386 3.85 -9.56 -18.22
N LEU A 387 4.51 -8.48 -18.66
CA LEU A 387 5.69 -8.55 -19.54
C LEU A 387 6.85 -9.18 -18.77
N THR A 388 7.37 -10.34 -19.22
CA THR A 388 8.49 -11.01 -18.56
C THR A 388 9.72 -11.12 -19.46
N ILE A 389 10.86 -10.61 -18.99
CA ILE A 389 12.14 -10.53 -19.70
C ILE A 389 13.22 -11.24 -18.87
N GLY A 390 13.91 -12.21 -19.46
CA GLY A 390 14.86 -13.11 -18.81
C GLY A 390 16.25 -12.55 -18.56
N ASN A 391 16.62 -11.50 -19.29
CA ASN A 391 17.88 -10.81 -19.19
C ASN A 391 17.64 -9.30 -19.33
N ASN A 392 18.19 -8.61 -20.34
CA ASN A 392 18.18 -7.15 -20.38
C ASN A 392 16.98 -6.57 -21.16
N TRP A 393 16.39 -5.50 -20.62
CA TRP A 393 15.40 -4.66 -21.29
C TRP A 393 16.03 -3.32 -21.69
N THR A 394 15.86 -2.91 -22.93
CA THR A 394 16.26 -1.59 -23.42
C THR A 394 15.04 -0.86 -23.98
N THR A 395 14.71 0.30 -23.43
CA THR A 395 13.66 1.18 -23.96
C THR A 395 14.33 2.34 -24.70
N GLY A 396 14.15 2.40 -26.03
CA GLY A 396 14.76 3.40 -26.89
C GLY A 396 13.79 3.99 -27.90
N GLY A 397 13.82 5.31 -28.05
CA GLY A 397 12.98 6.06 -28.99
C GLY A 397 11.52 6.15 -28.58
N GLY A 398 10.92 7.32 -28.77
CA GLY A 398 9.48 7.53 -28.60
C GLY A 398 8.97 7.33 -27.17
N THR A 399 7.72 6.88 -27.06
CA THR A 399 7.03 6.62 -25.78
C THR A 399 6.83 5.12 -25.57
N VAL A 400 7.07 4.61 -24.36
CA VAL A 400 6.71 3.28 -23.90
C VAL A 400 5.58 3.42 -22.90
N ASN A 401 4.42 2.93 -23.26
CA ASN A 401 3.21 3.08 -22.48
C ASN A 401 2.84 1.77 -21.79
N LEU A 402 2.90 1.77 -20.46
CA LEU A 402 2.55 0.66 -19.57
C LEU A 402 1.25 0.95 -18.80
N ASN A 403 0.37 1.81 -19.34
CA ASN A 403 -0.93 2.12 -18.73
C ASN A 403 -2.09 1.33 -19.34
N THR A 404 -1.87 0.64 -20.46
CA THR A 404 -2.94 -0.09 -21.13
C THR A 404 -3.16 -1.40 -20.40
N ASN A 405 -4.24 -1.42 -19.59
CA ASN A 405 -4.61 -2.53 -18.71
C ASN A 405 -3.59 -2.83 -17.58
N ASP A 406 -2.70 -1.92 -17.23
CA ASP A 406 -1.79 -2.05 -16.08
C ASP A 406 -0.96 -3.36 -16.05
N PRO A 407 -0.10 -3.61 -17.06
CA PRO A 407 0.76 -4.79 -17.07
C PRO A 407 1.80 -4.70 -15.95
N THR A 408 2.00 -5.80 -15.23
CA THR A 408 3.22 -5.98 -14.43
C THR A 408 4.39 -6.22 -15.37
N VAL A 409 5.52 -5.55 -15.19
CA VAL A 409 6.75 -5.79 -15.96
C VAL A 409 7.76 -6.47 -15.05
N THR A 410 8.31 -7.62 -15.43
CA THR A 410 9.35 -8.33 -14.69
C THR A 410 10.57 -8.54 -15.57
N VAL A 411 11.74 -8.07 -15.12
CA VAL A 411 13.02 -8.16 -15.81
C VAL A 411 14.05 -8.80 -14.88
N THR A 412 14.58 -9.97 -15.25
CA THR A 412 15.57 -10.69 -14.47
C THR A 412 16.98 -10.10 -14.60
N GLY A 413 17.33 -9.51 -15.75
CA GLY A 413 18.55 -8.74 -15.94
C GLY A 413 18.36 -7.24 -15.67
N GLY A 414 19.12 -6.40 -16.36
CA GLY A 414 19.08 -4.95 -16.21
C GLY A 414 18.07 -4.24 -17.13
N TRP A 415 17.75 -3.00 -16.81
CA TRP A 415 16.96 -2.10 -17.64
C TRP A 415 17.76 -0.87 -18.04
N THR A 416 17.79 -0.55 -19.33
CA THR A 416 18.34 0.70 -19.87
C THR A 416 17.23 1.52 -20.54
N ASN A 417 16.89 2.67 -19.96
CA ASN A 417 16.01 3.65 -20.59
C ASN A 417 16.85 4.73 -21.30
N GLN A 418 16.85 4.72 -22.62
CA GLN A 418 17.71 5.58 -23.43
C GLN A 418 17.22 7.04 -23.46
N ALA A 419 18.12 7.93 -23.89
CA ALA A 419 17.79 9.34 -24.10
C ALA A 419 16.57 9.51 -25.00
N SER A 420 15.79 10.58 -24.76
CA SER A 420 14.59 10.91 -25.53
C SER A 420 13.47 9.86 -25.51
N THR A 421 13.54 8.89 -24.59
CA THR A 421 12.50 7.86 -24.40
C THR A 421 11.66 8.20 -23.19
N ILE A 422 10.34 8.16 -23.31
CA ILE A 422 9.39 8.41 -22.20
C ILE A 422 8.74 7.08 -21.82
N VAL A 423 8.86 6.67 -20.56
CA VAL A 423 8.20 5.46 -20.05
C VAL A 423 7.11 5.88 -19.08
N ASN A 424 5.86 5.53 -19.37
CA ASN A 424 4.70 5.83 -18.54
C ASN A 424 4.19 4.56 -17.87
N GLN A 425 4.24 4.49 -16.54
CA GLN A 425 3.63 3.46 -15.72
C GLN A 425 2.28 3.96 -15.18
N ASP A 426 1.32 3.06 -15.01
CA ASP A 426 0.10 3.33 -14.25
C ASP A 426 0.01 2.43 -13.00
N ALA A 427 -0.92 1.48 -12.89
CA ALA A 427 -1.09 0.66 -11.67
C ALA A 427 -0.25 -0.63 -11.66
N GLY A 428 0.29 -1.04 -12.80
CA GLY A 428 1.11 -2.25 -12.93
C GLY A 428 2.52 -2.08 -12.34
N ASP A 429 2.97 -3.03 -11.53
CA ASP A 429 4.32 -3.01 -10.94
C ASP A 429 5.42 -3.16 -12.01
N ILE A 430 6.55 -2.46 -11.84
CA ILE A 430 7.78 -2.69 -12.61
C ILE A 430 8.80 -3.33 -11.67
N ILE A 431 9.30 -4.51 -12.03
CA ILE A 431 10.18 -5.35 -11.22
C ILE A 431 11.47 -5.61 -11.98
N ILE A 432 12.56 -4.93 -11.62
CA ILE A 432 13.88 -5.12 -12.23
C ILE A 432 14.81 -5.79 -11.22
N LYS A 433 15.34 -6.97 -11.53
CA LYS A 433 16.26 -7.69 -10.64
C LYS A 433 17.72 -7.25 -10.82
N GLY A 434 18.10 -6.81 -12.02
CA GLY A 434 19.42 -6.26 -12.33
C GLY A 434 19.51 -4.74 -12.19
N ALA A 435 20.52 -4.14 -12.84
CA ALA A 435 20.78 -2.70 -12.78
C ALA A 435 19.80 -1.88 -13.63
N VAL A 436 19.42 -0.70 -13.15
CA VAL A 436 18.60 0.28 -13.87
C VAL A 436 19.48 1.46 -14.28
N ASN A 437 19.50 1.77 -15.57
CA ASN A 437 20.19 2.93 -16.14
C ASN A 437 19.19 3.81 -16.87
N ASN A 438 18.89 5.00 -16.33
CA ASN A 438 17.94 5.93 -16.91
C ASN A 438 18.64 7.15 -17.52
N THR A 439 18.52 7.35 -18.81
CA THR A 439 18.91 8.57 -19.55
C THR A 439 17.69 9.26 -20.17
N GLY A 440 16.52 8.61 -20.15
CA GLY A 440 15.23 9.12 -20.62
C GLY A 440 14.35 9.63 -19.48
N THR A 441 13.03 9.66 -19.71
CA THR A 441 12.02 10.04 -18.72
C THR A 441 11.29 8.81 -18.18
N LEU A 442 11.25 8.68 -16.85
CA LEU A 442 10.44 7.71 -16.12
C LEU A 442 9.30 8.42 -15.42
N ASN A 443 8.07 8.21 -15.90
CA ASN A 443 6.84 8.67 -15.26
C ASN A 443 6.20 7.47 -14.56
N LEU A 444 6.46 7.34 -13.26
CA LEU A 444 5.95 6.25 -12.45
C LEU A 444 4.54 6.57 -11.93
N GLY A 445 3.69 5.55 -11.84
CA GLY A 445 2.26 5.68 -11.56
C GLY A 445 1.89 5.28 -10.13
N SER A 446 0.77 4.57 -10.01
CA SER A 446 0.29 4.01 -8.74
C SER A 446 0.90 2.64 -8.41
N GLY A 447 1.42 1.93 -9.42
CA GLY A 447 2.19 0.69 -9.29
C GLY A 447 3.56 0.92 -8.66
N ASN A 448 4.11 -0.12 -8.04
CA ASN A 448 5.41 -0.07 -7.39
C ASN A 448 6.55 -0.26 -8.39
N PHE A 449 7.72 0.26 -8.04
CA PHE A 449 8.94 0.10 -8.84
C PHE A 449 10.03 -0.57 -8.00
N TYR A 450 10.40 -1.81 -8.35
CA TYR A 450 11.38 -2.61 -7.63
C TYR A 450 12.71 -2.66 -8.38
N ILE A 451 13.81 -2.42 -7.66
CA ILE A 451 15.17 -2.36 -8.18
C ILE A 451 16.05 -3.29 -7.33
N GLY A 452 16.49 -4.40 -7.93
CA GLY A 452 17.36 -5.40 -7.31
C GLY A 452 18.87 -5.18 -7.55
N GLY A 453 19.26 -4.40 -8.55
CA GLY A 453 20.66 -4.06 -8.85
C GLY A 453 21.00 -2.59 -8.62
N ASN A 454 22.08 -2.11 -9.24
CA ASN A 454 22.47 -0.70 -9.15
C ASN A 454 21.43 0.22 -9.81
N TYR A 455 21.30 1.46 -9.33
CA TYR A 455 20.47 2.48 -9.96
C TYR A 455 21.33 3.66 -10.39
N THR A 456 21.22 4.01 -11.67
CA THR A 456 21.88 5.18 -12.24
C THR A 456 20.86 6.03 -12.97
N ASN A 457 20.66 7.27 -12.53
CA ASN A 457 19.97 8.29 -13.30
C ASN A 457 21.01 9.20 -13.97
N ASN A 458 21.21 9.03 -15.26
CA ASN A 458 22.25 9.70 -16.04
C ASN A 458 21.92 11.17 -16.34
N SER A 459 22.88 11.89 -16.91
CA SER A 459 22.65 13.22 -17.48
C SER A 459 21.53 13.16 -18.53
N GLY A 460 20.54 14.05 -18.42
CA GLY A 460 19.32 14.04 -19.22
C GLY A 460 18.19 13.15 -18.70
N GLY A 461 18.47 12.28 -17.73
CA GLY A 461 17.48 11.43 -17.09
C GLY A 461 16.48 12.22 -16.24
N VAL A 462 15.20 11.90 -16.35
CA VAL A 462 14.11 12.45 -15.55
C VAL A 462 13.42 11.32 -14.80
N TYR A 463 13.20 11.52 -13.50
CA TYR A 463 12.47 10.61 -12.63
C TYR A 463 11.29 11.35 -11.99
N THR A 464 10.07 10.88 -12.27
CA THR A 464 8.83 11.42 -11.72
C THR A 464 8.08 10.30 -11.02
N GLN A 465 7.90 10.38 -9.70
CA GLN A 465 7.17 9.38 -8.94
C GLN A 465 5.71 9.75 -8.72
N GLY A 466 4.81 8.79 -8.96
CA GLY A 466 3.39 8.87 -8.61
C GLY A 466 3.11 8.47 -7.15
N THR A 467 2.03 7.71 -6.93
CA THR A 467 1.58 7.27 -5.60
C THR A 467 2.16 5.93 -5.17
N GLY A 468 2.73 5.17 -6.11
CA GLY A 468 3.43 3.90 -5.88
C GLY A 468 4.75 4.08 -5.14
N THR A 469 5.32 2.97 -4.67
CA THR A 469 6.55 2.97 -3.87
C THR A 469 7.74 2.47 -4.69
N THR A 470 8.88 3.14 -4.55
CA THR A 470 10.15 2.68 -5.11
C THR A 470 10.89 1.85 -4.08
N PHE A 471 11.21 0.62 -4.43
CA PHE A 471 11.89 -0.35 -3.60
C PHE A 471 13.31 -0.57 -4.09
N PHE A 472 14.28 -0.36 -3.22
CA PHE A 472 15.62 -0.91 -3.37
C PHE A 472 15.66 -2.23 -2.61
N ASN A 473 15.60 -3.34 -3.33
CA ASN A 473 15.43 -4.68 -2.78
C ASN A 473 16.52 -5.67 -3.20
N GLY A 474 17.74 -5.16 -3.41
CA GLY A 474 18.88 -5.99 -3.81
C GLY A 474 19.27 -7.03 -2.77
N LEU A 475 19.59 -8.25 -3.26
CA LEU A 475 20.09 -9.35 -2.44
C LEU A 475 21.55 -9.13 -1.98
N GLY A 476 22.27 -8.21 -2.65
CA GLY A 476 23.61 -7.77 -2.31
C GLY A 476 23.72 -6.24 -2.29
N ALA A 477 24.94 -5.72 -2.30
CA ALA A 477 25.18 -4.28 -2.27
C ALA A 477 24.72 -3.60 -3.57
N GLN A 478 24.06 -2.45 -3.44
CA GLN A 478 23.58 -1.62 -4.54
C GLN A 478 24.30 -0.27 -4.51
N THR A 479 24.80 0.20 -5.66
CA THR A 479 25.28 1.57 -5.84
C THR A 479 24.19 2.41 -6.49
N LEU A 480 23.90 3.57 -5.90
CA LEU A 480 22.89 4.51 -6.35
C LEU A 480 23.59 5.81 -6.78
N LEU A 481 23.47 6.18 -8.05
CA LEU A 481 24.10 7.35 -8.64
C LEU A 481 23.07 8.21 -9.36
N ASP A 482 23.07 9.52 -9.11
CA ASP A 482 22.24 10.48 -9.85
C ASP A 482 23.09 11.62 -10.43
N ASN A 483 23.29 11.55 -11.74
CA ASN A 483 23.94 12.54 -12.60
C ASN A 483 22.95 13.39 -13.40
N SER A 484 21.66 13.37 -13.04
CA SER A 484 20.67 14.25 -13.66
C SER A 484 20.83 15.69 -13.13
N THR A 485 20.22 16.65 -13.82
CA THR A 485 20.23 18.05 -13.34
C THR A 485 19.22 18.29 -12.22
N ALA A 486 18.10 17.56 -12.22
CA ALA A 486 17.02 17.74 -11.26
C ALA A 486 17.16 16.89 -9.98
N GLY A 487 17.99 15.83 -10.04
CA GLY A 487 18.07 14.80 -9.00
C GLY A 487 16.88 13.84 -9.02
N THR A 488 17.02 12.74 -8.27
CA THR A 488 15.93 11.78 -8.07
C THR A 488 15.17 12.16 -6.80
N VAL A 489 13.91 12.57 -6.94
CA VAL A 489 13.04 12.94 -5.81
C VAL A 489 11.99 11.85 -5.57
N PHE A 490 12.10 11.16 -4.44
CA PHE A 490 11.17 10.13 -4.04
C PHE A 490 9.95 10.71 -3.30
N ASN A 491 8.75 10.21 -3.59
CA ASN A 491 7.59 10.36 -2.72
C ASN A 491 7.53 9.23 -1.68
N LYS A 492 7.61 7.97 -2.11
CA LYS A 492 7.71 6.82 -1.20
C LYS A 492 8.91 5.97 -1.60
N VAL A 493 9.88 5.83 -0.70
CA VAL A 493 11.05 4.97 -0.94
C VAL A 493 11.21 3.99 0.21
N THR A 494 11.41 2.72 -0.13
CA THR A 494 11.67 1.66 0.83
C THR A 494 12.98 0.97 0.50
N PHE A 495 13.88 0.94 1.48
CA PHE A 495 15.07 0.10 1.43
C PHE A 495 14.74 -1.20 2.13
N ASN A 496 14.65 -2.27 1.34
CA ASN A 496 14.28 -3.60 1.78
C ASN A 496 15.46 -4.54 1.53
N GLY A 497 15.84 -5.32 2.53
CA GLY A 497 16.99 -6.21 2.46
C GLY A 497 16.59 -7.55 3.04
N THR A 498 17.05 -8.63 2.43
CA THR A 498 16.83 -9.98 2.98
C THR A 498 17.97 -10.43 3.88
N ASN A 499 19.10 -9.71 3.88
CA ASN A 499 20.29 -10.03 4.67
C ASN A 499 21.13 -8.77 4.96
N ALA A 500 22.14 -8.88 5.82
CA ALA A 500 23.00 -7.76 6.23
C ALA A 500 23.90 -7.20 5.10
N ALA A 501 24.06 -7.94 3.99
CA ALA A 501 24.79 -7.50 2.81
C ALA A 501 23.94 -6.64 1.85
N SER A 502 22.62 -6.56 2.07
CA SER A 502 21.71 -5.62 1.38
C SER A 502 21.99 -4.18 1.83
N VAL A 503 23.08 -3.60 1.31
CA VAL A 503 23.51 -2.23 1.56
C VAL A 503 23.32 -1.41 0.29
N SER A 504 22.46 -0.40 0.34
CA SER A 504 22.34 0.62 -0.70
C SER A 504 23.26 1.80 -0.40
N THR A 505 24.13 2.16 -1.33
CA THR A 505 25.10 3.25 -1.17
C THR A 505 24.84 4.33 -2.20
N MET A 506 24.40 5.51 -1.73
CA MET A 506 24.34 6.71 -2.55
C MET A 506 25.75 7.26 -2.76
N THR A 507 26.10 7.58 -4.00
CA THR A 507 27.42 8.11 -4.37
C THR A 507 27.31 9.53 -4.92
N ALA A 508 28.45 10.23 -4.99
CA ALA A 508 28.51 11.59 -5.51
C ALA A 508 28.02 11.66 -6.96
N GLY A 509 26.96 12.43 -7.17
CA GLY A 509 26.44 12.77 -8.48
C GLY A 509 26.03 14.25 -8.55
N THR A 510 25.69 14.74 -9.73
CA THR A 510 25.30 16.15 -9.93
C THR A 510 23.92 16.46 -9.38
N GLY A 511 22.97 15.51 -9.47
CA GLY A 511 21.58 15.71 -9.08
C GLY A 511 21.26 15.27 -7.66
N ASN A 512 21.98 14.28 -7.15
CA ASN A 512 21.77 13.65 -5.83
C ASN A 512 20.32 13.15 -5.63
N PHE A 513 19.98 12.77 -4.40
CA PHE A 513 18.70 12.17 -4.04
C PHE A 513 17.93 13.04 -3.04
N ALA A 514 16.61 12.97 -3.11
CA ALA A 514 15.76 13.63 -2.14
C ALA A 514 14.47 12.84 -1.83
N VAL A 515 13.86 13.13 -0.69
CA VAL A 515 12.49 12.72 -0.38
C VAL A 515 11.61 13.96 -0.37
N ALA A 516 10.49 13.91 -1.09
CA ALA A 516 9.55 15.01 -1.24
C ALA A 516 8.93 15.42 0.12
N PRO A 517 8.42 16.66 0.25
CA PRO A 517 7.84 17.15 1.51
C PRO A 517 6.69 16.31 2.07
N THR A 518 5.92 15.62 1.23
CA THR A 518 4.84 14.70 1.62
C THR A 518 5.28 13.23 1.67
N GLY A 519 6.57 13.01 1.45
CA GLY A 519 7.14 11.69 1.23
C GLY A 519 7.64 10.99 2.49
N ILE A 520 7.80 9.67 2.38
CA ILE A 520 8.34 8.81 3.44
C ILE A 520 9.53 7.99 2.93
N LEU A 521 10.55 7.89 3.78
CA LEU A 521 11.62 6.91 3.66
C LEU A 521 11.41 5.83 4.71
N THR A 522 11.33 4.58 4.24
CA THR A 522 11.12 3.40 5.08
C THR A 522 12.33 2.48 5.03
N MET A 523 12.80 2.06 6.20
CA MET A 523 13.84 1.04 6.33
C MET A 523 13.22 -0.26 6.81
N VAL A 524 13.38 -1.34 6.04
CA VAL A 524 12.95 -2.68 6.44
C VAL A 524 14.17 -3.48 6.87
N SER A 525 14.12 -4.04 8.08
CA SER A 525 15.23 -4.81 8.65
C SER A 525 15.54 -6.05 7.80
N PRO A 526 16.82 -6.40 7.57
CA PRO A 526 18.06 -5.77 8.07
C PRO A 526 18.75 -4.79 7.09
N ALA A 527 18.03 -4.16 6.15
CA ALA A 527 18.61 -3.30 5.11
C ALA A 527 19.46 -2.14 5.65
N LYS A 528 20.45 -1.67 4.88
CA LYS A 528 21.21 -0.46 5.21
C LYS A 528 21.24 0.51 4.04
N LEU A 529 21.24 1.80 4.36
CA LEU A 529 21.42 2.90 3.44
C LEU A 529 22.64 3.73 3.86
N VAL A 530 23.62 3.86 2.99
CA VAL A 530 24.69 4.84 3.10
C VAL A 530 24.28 6.06 2.29
N ALA A 531 23.74 7.08 2.96
CA ALA A 531 23.13 8.25 2.34
C ALA A 531 24.13 9.39 2.02
N GLY A 532 25.39 9.21 2.41
CA GLY A 532 26.44 10.22 2.31
C GLY A 532 27.79 9.71 2.81
N THR A 533 28.76 10.61 2.84
CA THR A 533 30.03 10.41 3.57
C THR A 533 29.95 11.08 4.95
N GLY A 534 31.03 11.04 5.73
CA GLY A 534 31.10 11.78 7.00
C GLY A 534 31.10 13.31 6.84
N SER A 535 31.27 13.84 5.61
CA SER A 535 31.34 15.27 5.32
C SER A 535 30.29 15.76 4.31
N THR A 536 29.77 14.87 3.46
CA THR A 536 28.87 15.23 2.36
C THR A 536 27.59 14.41 2.43
N ALA A 537 26.44 15.06 2.32
CA ALA A 537 25.14 14.39 2.21
C ALA A 537 24.72 14.27 0.74
N TYR A 538 24.32 13.06 0.32
CA TYR A 538 23.72 12.81 -1.00
C TYR A 538 22.19 12.65 -0.94
N LEU A 539 21.62 12.58 0.27
CA LEU A 539 20.19 12.55 0.51
C LEU A 539 19.70 13.84 1.16
N THR A 540 18.63 14.41 0.63
CA THR A 540 17.93 15.56 1.22
C THR A 540 16.47 15.23 1.57
N LEU A 541 16.09 15.39 2.83
CA LEU A 541 14.71 15.32 3.29
C LEU A 541 14.08 16.71 3.17
N LYS A 542 13.22 16.89 2.14
CA LYS A 542 12.73 18.22 1.75
C LYS A 542 11.64 18.76 2.65
N SER A 543 11.48 20.08 2.64
CA SER A 543 10.47 20.75 3.46
C SER A 543 9.91 22.01 2.81
N THR A 544 8.60 22.21 2.93
CA THR A 544 7.86 23.36 2.42
C THR A 544 6.82 23.85 3.42
N ALA A 545 6.08 24.90 3.08
CA ALA A 545 4.96 25.40 3.89
C ALA A 545 3.91 24.33 4.20
N ALA A 546 3.75 23.33 3.32
CA ALA A 546 2.71 22.31 3.44
C ALA A 546 3.12 21.15 4.35
N SER A 547 4.35 20.65 4.24
CA SER A 547 4.80 19.44 4.94
C SER A 547 6.33 19.31 4.95
N SER A 548 6.85 18.33 5.69
CA SER A 548 8.25 17.92 5.67
C SER A 548 8.38 16.41 5.47
N ALA A 549 9.37 16.02 4.66
CA ALA A 549 9.71 14.62 4.43
C ALA A 549 9.99 13.91 5.76
N THR A 550 9.58 12.64 5.84
CA THR A 550 9.61 11.86 7.08
C THR A 550 10.39 10.56 6.91
N VAL A 551 11.15 10.18 7.92
CA VAL A 551 11.74 8.85 8.06
C VAL A 551 10.84 8.01 8.98
N GLY A 552 10.37 6.86 8.50
CA GLY A 552 9.56 5.94 9.29
C GLY A 552 10.32 5.37 10.51
N PRO A 553 9.61 4.68 11.43
CA PRO A 553 10.24 3.96 12.53
C PRO A 553 11.32 2.99 12.06
N ILE A 554 12.45 3.00 12.76
CA ILE A 554 13.62 2.15 12.53
C ILE A 554 13.74 1.15 13.68
N ASN A 555 13.73 -0.15 13.39
CA ASN A 555 13.67 -1.19 14.43
C ASN A 555 15.05 -1.75 14.86
N TYR A 556 16.17 -1.14 14.43
CA TYR A 556 17.53 -1.62 14.72
C TYR A 556 18.54 -0.47 14.63
N THR A 557 19.76 -0.69 15.13
CA THR A 557 20.59 0.38 15.70
C THR A 557 21.10 1.45 14.72
N THR A 558 21.47 1.11 13.48
CA THR A 558 22.05 2.10 12.54
C THR A 558 21.79 1.77 11.06
N PRO A 559 20.53 1.78 10.58
CA PRO A 559 20.23 1.47 9.19
C PRO A 559 20.66 2.57 8.21
N ILE A 560 20.69 3.84 8.62
CA ILE A 560 21.07 4.96 7.74
C ILE A 560 22.40 5.55 8.23
N THR A 561 23.42 5.56 7.38
CA THR A 561 24.76 6.07 7.72
C THR A 561 25.21 7.14 6.72
N GLY A 562 26.27 7.89 7.09
CA GLY A 562 26.69 9.09 6.37
C GLY A 562 25.82 10.30 6.71
N ASN A 563 26.20 11.46 6.17
CA ASN A 563 25.43 12.69 6.38
C ASN A 563 24.16 12.70 5.54
N VAL A 564 23.10 13.28 6.10
CA VAL A 564 21.81 13.55 5.45
C VAL A 564 21.50 15.03 5.64
N ASN A 565 20.97 15.68 4.60
CA ASN A 565 20.42 17.03 4.72
C ASN A 565 18.96 16.94 5.14
N VAL A 566 18.59 17.64 6.20
CA VAL A 566 17.21 17.69 6.69
C VAL A 566 16.74 19.14 6.68
N GLU A 567 15.83 19.44 5.75
CA GLU A 567 15.34 20.80 5.54
C GLU A 567 14.20 21.14 6.49
N ARG A 568 14.16 22.31 7.12
CA ARG A 568 13.02 22.86 7.87
C ARG A 568 12.64 24.24 7.30
N TYR A 569 11.48 24.31 6.66
CA TYR A 569 10.86 25.54 6.16
C TYR A 569 10.30 26.44 7.27
N LEU A 570 10.57 27.74 7.18
CA LEU A 570 10.09 28.81 8.05
C LEU A 570 9.42 29.88 7.19
N GLN A 571 8.11 30.05 7.37
CA GLN A 571 7.33 31.03 6.62
C GLN A 571 7.69 32.47 7.00
N GLY A 572 7.94 33.30 5.98
CA GLY A 572 7.99 34.75 6.04
C GLY A 572 7.01 35.42 5.07
N GLY A 573 7.11 36.73 4.90
CA GLY A 573 6.27 37.58 4.05
C GLY A 573 5.36 38.55 4.81
N SER A 574 5.14 38.35 6.12
CA SER A 574 4.33 39.23 6.97
C SER A 574 5.02 39.55 8.29
N THR A 575 4.80 40.76 8.82
CA THR A 575 5.30 41.18 10.14
C THR A 575 4.78 40.30 11.28
N SER A 576 3.63 39.65 11.12
CA SER A 576 3.10 38.69 12.11
C SER A 576 3.95 37.42 12.24
N GLN A 577 4.67 37.03 11.18
CA GLN A 577 5.51 35.84 11.15
C GLN A 577 6.89 36.08 11.75
N ARG A 578 7.29 37.35 11.95
CA ARG A 578 8.47 37.71 12.74
C ARG A 578 8.21 37.38 14.21
N GLY A 579 9.08 36.57 14.81
CA GLY A 579 8.89 36.15 16.19
C GLY A 579 9.69 34.90 16.54
N TYR A 580 9.49 34.41 17.77
CA TYR A 580 10.19 33.23 18.26
C TYR A 580 9.74 31.94 17.58
N ARG A 581 10.62 30.94 17.58
CA ARG A 581 10.38 29.53 17.24
C ARG A 581 11.10 28.69 18.28
N LEU A 582 10.49 27.57 18.69
CA LEU A 582 11.19 26.55 19.46
C LEU A 582 11.61 25.45 18.50
N MET A 583 12.92 25.19 18.44
CA MET A 583 13.53 24.33 17.42
C MET A 583 14.54 23.36 18.04
N SER A 584 14.92 22.35 17.27
CA SER A 584 15.97 21.37 17.60
C SER A 584 16.54 20.77 16.31
N SER A 585 17.63 20.03 16.44
CA SER A 585 18.31 19.42 15.30
C SER A 585 17.83 17.97 15.09
N PRO A 586 17.36 17.63 13.87
CA PRO A 586 17.04 16.25 13.49
C PRO A 586 18.27 15.40 13.10
N VAL A 587 19.47 16.01 13.10
CA VAL A 587 20.76 15.38 12.80
C VAL A 587 21.78 15.68 13.90
N ASN A 588 22.86 14.91 13.94
CA ASN A 588 23.99 15.08 14.84
C ASN A 588 25.32 15.05 14.08
N THR A 589 26.42 15.39 14.76
CA THR A 589 27.77 15.49 14.17
C THR A 589 28.51 14.15 14.15
N GLY A 590 27.82 13.02 14.30
CA GLY A 590 28.37 11.66 14.41
C GLY A 590 28.62 11.18 15.84
N SER A 591 28.40 12.02 16.86
CA SER A 591 28.73 11.74 18.27
C SER A 591 27.58 12.04 19.25
N GLY A 592 26.33 12.08 18.77
CA GLY A 592 25.17 12.35 19.62
C GLY A 592 25.05 13.80 20.11
N ILE A 593 25.78 14.73 19.47
CA ILE A 593 25.69 16.18 19.68
C ILE A 593 25.31 16.89 18.37
N PHE A 594 24.71 18.07 18.45
CA PHE A 594 24.41 18.91 17.28
C PHE A 594 25.06 20.30 17.41
N ASN A 595 25.10 21.04 16.31
CA ASN A 595 25.46 22.46 16.30
C ASN A 595 24.36 23.29 15.64
N VAL A 596 24.39 24.61 15.82
CA VAL A 596 23.40 25.55 15.25
C VAL A 596 23.95 26.36 14.07
N ASN A 597 25.12 25.99 13.53
CA ASN A 597 25.75 26.67 12.40
C ASN A 597 24.82 26.70 11.16
N TYR A 598 24.01 25.65 10.99
CA TYR A 598 23.05 25.55 9.88
C TYR A 598 21.96 26.63 9.94
N VAL A 599 21.64 27.15 11.13
CA VAL A 599 20.68 28.26 11.29
C VAL A 599 21.32 29.55 10.78
N ALA A 600 22.54 29.84 11.23
CA ALA A 600 23.31 31.03 10.81
C ALA A 600 23.67 31.01 9.32
N ALA A 601 23.74 29.84 8.70
CA ALA A 601 24.02 29.69 7.27
C ALA A 601 22.87 30.18 6.36
N LYS A 602 21.63 30.24 6.87
CA LYS A 602 20.43 30.57 6.07
C LYS A 602 19.55 31.67 6.67
N ALA A 603 19.59 31.88 7.98
CA ALA A 603 18.76 32.84 8.68
C ALA A 603 19.59 33.85 9.46
N PHE A 604 19.04 35.05 9.63
CA PHE A 604 19.69 36.13 10.36
C PHE A 604 19.85 35.77 11.85
N ILE A 605 21.08 35.78 12.36
CA ILE A 605 21.38 35.59 13.79
C ILE A 605 22.24 36.76 14.29
N SER A 606 21.86 37.35 15.42
CA SER A 606 22.66 38.34 16.14
C SER A 606 23.03 37.83 17.53
N GLY A 607 24.08 38.41 18.12
CA GLY A 607 24.56 38.10 19.47
C GLY A 607 25.72 38.99 19.88
N TYR A 608 26.13 38.89 21.15
CA TYR A 608 27.19 39.74 21.72
C TYR A 608 28.49 39.62 20.90
N GLY A 609 29.20 40.74 20.76
CA GLY A 609 30.40 40.83 19.91
C GLY A 609 30.12 40.90 18.40
N GLY A 610 28.85 40.77 17.97
CA GLY A 610 28.44 40.96 16.58
C GLY A 610 29.22 40.09 15.60
N THR A 611 29.69 40.69 14.51
CA THR A 611 30.42 40.00 13.43
C THR A 611 31.71 39.33 13.91
N ALA A 612 32.40 39.87 14.92
CA ALA A 612 33.62 39.27 15.47
C ALA A 612 33.37 37.89 16.11
N ASN A 613 32.12 37.63 16.52
CA ASN A 613 31.69 36.37 17.12
C ASN A 613 30.85 35.49 16.16
N GLY A 614 30.90 35.79 14.86
CA GLY A 614 30.23 34.98 13.82
C GLY A 614 28.75 35.32 13.60
N PHE A 615 28.29 36.50 14.01
CA PHE A 615 26.90 36.93 13.89
C PHE A 615 26.69 38.05 12.87
N ASN A 616 25.43 38.27 12.48
CA ASN A 616 25.02 39.46 11.74
C ASN A 616 25.04 40.71 12.65
N ALA A 617 25.45 41.84 12.08
CA ALA A 617 25.51 43.12 12.80
C ALA A 617 24.11 43.68 13.09
N THR A 618 23.92 44.20 14.31
CA THR A 618 22.72 44.96 14.71
C THR A 618 23.16 46.17 15.56
N VAL A 619 22.27 47.13 15.79
CA VAL A 619 22.59 48.33 16.61
C VAL A 619 23.02 47.96 18.03
N ASN A 620 22.39 46.93 18.63
CA ASN A 620 22.60 46.56 20.04
C ASN A 620 23.30 45.21 20.23
N ASN A 621 23.47 44.43 19.16
CA ASN A 621 24.06 43.07 19.18
C ASN A 621 23.44 42.15 20.25
N ASN A 622 22.11 42.25 20.41
CA ASN A 622 21.37 41.35 21.29
C ASN A 622 21.29 39.94 20.67
N PRO A 623 21.38 38.88 21.49
CA PRO A 623 21.17 37.51 21.03
C PRO A 623 19.81 37.33 20.35
N THR A 624 19.73 36.51 19.29
CA THR A 624 18.46 36.05 18.72
C THR A 624 18.25 34.54 18.86
N LEU A 625 19.23 33.82 19.41
CA LEU A 625 19.15 32.39 19.70
C LEU A 625 19.46 32.17 21.18
N TYR A 626 18.63 31.36 21.84
CA TYR A 626 18.69 31.13 23.28
C TYR A 626 18.54 29.65 23.63
N PHE A 627 19.24 29.21 24.67
CA PHE A 627 19.08 27.90 25.30
C PHE A 627 18.42 28.05 26.67
N TYR A 628 17.63 27.06 27.06
CA TYR A 628 16.93 27.09 28.35
C TYR A 628 17.76 26.42 29.44
N GLN A 629 17.94 27.11 30.56
CA GLN A 629 18.60 26.65 31.77
C GLN A 629 17.58 26.66 32.92
N GLU A 630 17.30 25.50 33.50
CA GLU A 630 16.22 25.34 34.49
C GLU A 630 16.65 25.77 35.90
N ASN A 631 17.92 25.61 36.25
CA ASN A 631 18.43 25.82 37.62
C ASN A 631 18.78 27.27 37.96
N VAL A 632 18.15 28.23 37.29
CA VAL A 632 18.30 29.66 37.56
C VAL A 632 16.93 30.29 37.81
N PRO A 633 16.83 31.28 38.70
CA PRO A 633 15.57 32.00 38.91
C PRO A 633 15.07 32.66 37.62
N VAL A 634 13.76 32.79 37.50
CA VAL A 634 13.15 33.62 36.46
C VAL A 634 13.53 35.07 36.71
N ASN A 635 14.13 35.71 35.70
CA ASN A 635 14.52 37.11 35.75
C ASN A 635 14.50 37.68 34.33
N ASN A 636 13.71 38.74 34.14
CA ASN A 636 13.49 39.37 32.84
C ASN A 636 14.08 40.79 32.77
N ASN A 637 15.00 41.15 33.67
CA ASN A 637 15.63 42.49 33.71
C ASN A 637 16.49 42.75 32.46
N THR A 638 17.12 41.72 31.90
CA THR A 638 17.84 41.73 30.63
C THR A 638 17.47 40.50 29.80
N PHE A 639 17.76 40.54 28.50
CA PHE A 639 17.54 39.44 27.55
C PHE A 639 18.27 38.13 27.91
N THR A 640 19.23 38.14 28.85
CA THR A 640 20.05 36.97 29.21
C THR A 640 20.09 36.70 30.72
N SER A 641 19.45 37.54 31.55
CA SER A 641 19.51 37.47 33.01
C SER A 641 18.66 36.37 33.65
N GLY A 642 17.84 35.63 32.88
CA GLY A 642 16.91 34.61 33.36
C GLY A 642 17.22 33.19 32.90
N THR A 643 16.17 32.38 32.74
CA THR A 643 16.25 30.96 32.31
C THR A 643 16.66 30.79 30.85
N PHE A 644 16.44 31.80 30.00
CA PHE A 644 16.95 31.78 28.62
C PHE A 644 18.33 32.43 28.55
N LYS A 645 19.34 31.63 28.16
CA LYS A 645 20.73 32.05 27.99
C LYS A 645 21.03 32.28 26.52
N GLY A 646 21.52 33.46 26.17
CA GLY A 646 21.78 33.85 24.78
C GLY A 646 23.03 33.17 24.21
N LEU A 647 23.02 32.89 22.91
CA LEU A 647 24.20 32.48 22.16
C LEU A 647 25.18 33.66 22.03
N GLU A 648 26.44 33.46 22.41
CA GLU A 648 27.46 34.53 22.49
C GLU A 648 28.58 34.41 21.47
N LYS A 649 28.84 33.20 20.96
CA LYS A 649 29.80 33.00 19.89
C LYS A 649 29.45 31.77 19.07
N LEU A 650 29.56 31.94 17.76
CA LEU A 650 29.48 30.89 16.77
C LEU A 650 30.81 30.79 16.02
N THR A 651 31.47 29.63 16.12
CA THR A 651 32.70 29.38 15.36
C THR A 651 32.36 28.45 14.20
N ALA A 652 32.50 28.93 12.98
CA ALA A 652 32.27 28.12 11.79
C ALA A 652 33.13 26.84 11.83
N GLY A 653 32.50 25.69 11.58
CA GLY A 653 33.18 24.38 11.63
C GLY A 653 33.43 23.82 13.04
N SER A 654 33.06 24.53 14.11
CA SER A 654 33.11 24.01 15.48
C SER A 654 31.84 23.25 15.86
N ASN A 655 32.00 22.20 16.66
CA ASN A 655 30.90 21.49 17.33
C ASN A 655 30.57 22.08 18.71
N THR A 656 31.28 23.13 19.14
CA THR A 656 31.05 23.84 20.38
C THR A 656 30.53 25.25 20.13
N VAL A 657 29.77 25.76 21.10
CA VAL A 657 29.25 27.13 21.11
C VAL A 657 29.56 27.81 22.45
N ASN A 658 29.52 29.13 22.48
CA ASN A 658 29.49 29.88 23.74
C ASN A 658 28.07 30.37 23.99
N VAL A 659 27.61 30.21 25.23
CA VAL A 659 26.29 30.62 25.70
C VAL A 659 26.49 31.45 26.96
N THR A 660 25.60 32.39 27.26
CA THR A 660 25.80 33.30 28.40
C THR A 660 26.15 32.59 29.70
N GLY A 661 27.36 32.87 30.18
CA GLY A 661 27.94 32.31 31.40
C GLY A 661 28.74 31.01 31.22
N VAL A 662 28.79 30.40 30.03
CA VAL A 662 29.48 29.13 29.77
C VAL A 662 30.11 29.11 28.36
N SER A 663 31.41 28.83 28.28
CA SER A 663 32.15 28.75 27.01
C SER A 663 32.44 27.31 26.57
N ASN A 664 32.59 27.09 25.26
CA ASN A 664 32.99 25.83 24.64
C ASN A 664 32.09 24.62 25.00
N ILE A 665 30.78 24.84 25.09
CA ILE A 665 29.83 23.76 25.40
C ILE A 665 29.47 22.97 24.14
N THR A 666 29.17 21.68 24.32
CA THR A 666 28.50 20.84 23.31
C THR A 666 26.99 20.82 23.58
N LEU A 667 26.22 20.56 22.53
CA LEU A 667 24.76 20.48 22.61
C LEU A 667 24.32 19.03 22.36
N PRO A 668 23.99 18.24 23.39
CA PRO A 668 23.46 16.89 23.21
C PRO A 668 22.17 16.90 22.39
N VAL A 669 21.98 15.87 21.57
CA VAL A 669 20.74 15.69 20.80
C VAL A 669 19.52 15.60 21.73
N GLY A 670 18.39 16.16 21.29
CA GLY A 670 17.15 16.24 22.07
C GLY A 670 16.99 17.55 22.84
N ASN A 671 18.01 18.41 22.92
CA ASN A 671 17.85 19.77 23.43
C ASN A 671 17.08 20.64 22.44
N GLY A 672 16.11 21.40 22.95
CA GLY A 672 15.48 22.48 22.19
C GLY A 672 16.22 23.82 22.40
N PHE A 673 16.06 24.73 21.44
CA PHE A 673 16.51 26.11 21.51
C PHE A 673 15.42 27.06 21.01
N MET A 674 15.44 28.28 21.51
CA MET A 674 14.53 29.33 21.09
C MET A 674 15.24 30.25 20.09
N PHE A 675 14.62 30.49 18.95
CA PHE A 675 15.17 31.29 17.85
C PHE A 675 14.21 32.39 17.45
N TYR A 676 14.64 33.64 17.48
CA TYR A 676 13.87 34.79 17.02
C TYR A 676 14.07 34.98 15.51
N PHE A 677 13.05 34.58 14.74
CA PHE A 677 13.08 34.60 13.29
C PHE A 677 12.90 36.03 12.75
N ILE A 678 13.94 36.52 12.06
CA ILE A 678 13.99 37.86 11.45
C ILE A 678 13.96 37.80 9.91
N GLY A 679 14.20 36.64 9.32
CA GLY A 679 14.30 36.42 7.87
C GLY A 679 15.63 35.78 7.47
N ASP A 680 15.94 35.80 6.19
CA ASP A 680 17.21 35.25 5.67
C ASP A 680 18.43 36.06 6.13
N ASN A 681 19.62 35.51 5.95
CA ASN A 681 20.89 36.18 6.22
C ASN A 681 21.52 36.79 4.95
N ILE A 682 20.74 37.14 3.93
CA ILE A 682 21.24 37.62 2.63
C ILE A 682 20.69 39.01 2.30
N ASN A 683 19.38 39.21 2.47
CA ASN A 683 18.67 40.41 2.08
C ASN A 683 18.57 41.42 3.23
N ASN A 684 18.61 42.71 2.91
CA ASN A 684 18.37 43.82 3.85
C ASN A 684 19.26 43.78 5.11
N LEU A 685 20.53 43.37 4.96
CA LEU A 685 21.49 43.29 6.07
C LEU A 685 22.05 44.67 6.44
N GLY A 686 22.43 44.84 7.71
CA GLY A 686 23.05 46.06 8.23
C GLY A 686 22.23 46.74 9.33
N THR A 687 22.72 47.90 9.80
CA THR A 687 22.22 48.62 10.97
C THR A 687 21.46 49.91 10.64
N GLY A 688 21.32 50.26 9.36
CA GLY A 688 20.60 51.45 8.90
C GLY A 688 19.08 51.30 8.84
N ALA A 689 18.40 52.40 8.52
CA ALA A 689 16.95 52.40 8.27
C ALA A 689 16.60 51.50 7.07
N GLY A 690 15.56 50.69 7.19
CA GLY A 690 15.18 49.69 6.19
C GLY A 690 16.00 48.39 6.22
N GLN A 691 16.99 48.27 7.11
CA GLN A 691 17.80 47.06 7.29
C GLN A 691 17.40 46.29 8.55
N LYS A 692 17.51 44.96 8.52
CA LYS A 692 17.10 44.03 9.58
C LYS A 692 17.75 44.30 10.94
N GLY A 693 18.99 44.79 10.94
CA GLY A 693 19.74 45.11 12.17
C GLY A 693 19.52 46.53 12.70
N GLY A 694 18.81 47.39 11.96
CA GLY A 694 18.49 48.78 12.34
C GLY A 694 17.01 49.09 12.51
N THR A 695 16.11 48.32 11.87
CA THR A 695 14.67 48.59 11.84
C THR A 695 13.86 47.49 12.50
N VAL A 696 13.12 47.85 13.56
CA VAL A 696 12.13 46.98 14.20
C VAL A 696 10.88 46.90 13.32
N GLY A 697 10.31 45.70 13.16
CA GLY A 697 9.04 45.51 12.45
C GLY A 697 9.11 45.23 10.95
N LEU A 698 10.30 45.10 10.33
CA LEU A 698 10.40 44.56 8.96
C LEU A 698 9.84 43.14 8.88
N ALA A 699 9.09 42.83 7.81
CA ALA A 699 8.61 41.47 7.55
C ALA A 699 9.80 40.55 7.23
N PRO A 700 9.84 39.33 7.79
CA PRO A 700 10.92 38.39 7.51
C PRO A 700 10.71 37.74 6.14
N GLU A 701 11.78 37.46 5.40
CA GLU A 701 11.71 36.62 4.20
C GLU A 701 11.56 35.15 4.59
N THR A 702 10.95 34.34 3.73
CA THR A 702 10.83 32.89 3.91
C THR A 702 12.21 32.23 3.85
N VAL A 703 12.47 31.28 4.76
CA VAL A 703 13.75 30.56 4.83
C VAL A 703 13.53 29.06 4.94
N THR A 704 14.26 28.26 4.18
CA THR A 704 14.40 26.81 4.43
C THR A 704 15.77 26.54 5.02
N LEU A 705 15.80 26.24 6.33
CA LEU A 705 17.01 25.80 7.01
C LEU A 705 17.37 24.39 6.53
N SER A 706 18.66 24.05 6.43
CA SER A 706 19.10 22.70 6.05
C SER A 706 20.20 22.24 7.00
N ALA A 707 19.83 21.36 7.93
CA ALA A 707 20.77 20.77 8.87
C ALA A 707 21.43 19.55 8.20
N SER A 708 22.77 19.50 8.19
CA SER A 708 23.53 18.40 7.59
C SER A 708 24.33 17.67 8.65
N GLY A 709 24.19 16.35 8.70
CA GLY A 709 24.89 15.49 9.66
C GLY A 709 24.38 14.07 9.67
N ALA A 710 24.91 13.23 10.57
CA ALA A 710 24.40 11.88 10.79
C ALA A 710 22.94 11.95 11.29
N LEU A 711 22.08 11.13 10.71
CA LEU A 711 20.66 11.10 11.07
C LEU A 711 20.49 10.65 12.53
N ASN A 712 19.68 11.37 13.29
CA ASN A 712 19.25 10.91 14.61
C ASN A 712 18.29 9.72 14.42
N GLN A 713 18.65 8.57 14.97
CA GLN A 713 17.92 7.31 14.82
C GLN A 713 18.20 6.41 16.04
N GLY A 714 17.32 5.44 16.27
CA GLY A 714 17.35 4.60 17.46
C GLY A 714 16.95 5.35 18.73
N PRO A 715 17.02 4.72 19.91
CA PRO A 715 16.70 5.37 21.18
C PRO A 715 17.64 6.53 21.50
N ILE A 716 17.09 7.69 21.88
CA ILE A 716 17.85 8.89 22.24
C ILE A 716 17.46 9.33 23.65
N SER A 717 18.41 9.28 24.58
CA SER A 717 18.21 9.79 25.93
C SER A 717 18.54 11.29 25.98
N PHE A 718 17.62 12.07 26.55
CA PHE A 718 17.81 13.49 26.73
C PHE A 718 18.82 13.78 27.85
N THR A 719 19.75 14.67 27.54
CA THR A 719 20.71 15.26 28.49
C THR A 719 20.67 16.77 28.30
N PRO A 720 20.39 17.59 29.33
CA PRO A 720 20.48 19.04 29.21
C PRO A 720 21.88 19.47 28.72
N TRP A 721 21.96 20.57 27.98
CA TRP A 721 23.25 21.15 27.59
C TRP A 721 24.09 21.49 28.83
N ALA A 722 25.42 21.51 28.66
CA ALA A 722 26.40 21.43 29.75
C ALA A 722 26.52 22.75 30.57
N TYR A 723 25.52 23.07 31.39
CA TYR A 723 25.60 24.06 32.46
C TYR A 723 25.88 23.40 33.82
N THR A 724 26.41 24.16 34.78
CA THR A 724 26.70 23.67 36.14
C THR A 724 25.44 23.08 36.78
N GLY A 725 25.46 21.78 37.12
CA GLY A 725 24.30 21.07 37.68
C GLY A 725 23.42 20.32 36.66
N ALA A 726 23.74 20.36 35.36
CA ALA A 726 23.07 19.53 34.36
C ALA A 726 23.32 18.03 34.59
N SER A 727 22.27 17.22 34.48
CA SER A 727 22.29 15.77 34.69
C SER A 727 21.31 15.09 33.74
N THR A 728 21.60 13.84 33.34
CA THR A 728 20.67 12.97 32.60
C THR A 728 19.47 12.54 33.45
N THR A 729 19.67 12.53 34.77
CA THR A 729 18.63 12.31 35.77
C THR A 729 18.05 13.66 36.15
N LEU A 730 16.85 13.93 35.65
CA LEU A 730 16.17 15.21 35.78
C LEU A 730 15.41 15.30 37.10
N SER A 731 15.43 16.48 37.73
CA SER A 731 14.65 16.85 38.91
C SER A 731 14.47 18.36 38.93
N LYS A 732 13.37 18.88 39.49
CA LYS A 732 13.24 20.32 39.74
C LYS A 732 14.38 20.83 40.61
N HIS A 733 15.09 21.87 40.16
CA HIS A 733 16.13 22.51 40.98
C HIS A 733 15.50 23.51 41.96
N SER A 734 16.26 23.85 43.01
CA SER A 734 15.91 24.92 43.95
C SER A 734 17.11 25.89 44.07
N PRO A 735 17.02 27.12 43.54
CA PRO A 735 15.88 27.69 42.81
C PRO A 735 15.74 27.09 41.39
N GLY A 736 14.51 26.89 40.93
CA GLY A 736 14.23 26.33 39.61
C GLY A 736 12.74 26.29 39.32
N THR A 737 12.38 26.34 38.03
CA THR A 737 10.98 26.40 37.59
C THR A 737 10.37 25.00 37.40
N GLY A 738 11.20 23.97 37.26
CA GLY A 738 10.81 22.63 36.88
C GLY A 738 10.61 22.41 35.38
N TYR A 739 10.76 23.45 34.54
CA TYR A 739 10.58 23.31 33.09
C TYR A 739 11.87 22.88 32.39
N TYR A 740 11.75 21.99 31.41
CA TYR A 740 12.88 21.62 30.54
C TYR A 740 12.48 21.79 29.07
N LEU A 741 13.33 22.49 28.30
CA LEU A 741 13.14 22.67 26.86
C LEU A 741 13.76 21.50 26.09
N LEU A 742 12.91 20.60 25.65
CA LEU A 742 13.26 19.47 24.81
C LEU A 742 12.98 19.82 23.35
N GLY A 743 13.47 18.97 22.45
CA GLY A 743 13.16 19.07 21.04
C GLY A 743 13.02 17.69 20.41
N ASN A 744 12.12 17.59 19.44
CA ASN A 744 11.98 16.38 18.64
C ASN A 744 13.31 16.11 17.91
N PRO A 745 14.05 15.05 18.29
CA PRO A 745 15.37 14.80 17.75
C PRO A 745 15.31 14.11 16.39
N TYR A 746 14.17 13.60 15.94
CA TYR A 746 14.09 12.78 14.74
C TYR A 746 13.74 13.57 13.49
N ALA A 747 14.12 13.03 12.34
CA ALA A 747 13.60 13.44 11.03
C ALA A 747 12.20 12.88 10.73
N SER A 748 11.31 12.91 11.72
CA SER A 748 9.91 12.46 11.66
C SER A 748 9.08 13.23 12.68
N ALA A 749 7.77 13.42 12.46
CA ALA A 749 6.94 13.92 13.54
C ALA A 749 6.78 12.86 14.64
N LEU A 750 6.68 13.33 15.88
CA LEU A 750 6.38 12.50 17.04
C LEU A 750 4.90 12.55 17.36
N ASP A 751 4.36 11.44 17.81
CA ASP A 751 3.02 11.34 18.38
C ASP A 751 3.09 11.43 19.91
N LEU A 752 2.60 12.54 20.47
CA LEU A 752 2.58 12.77 21.92
C LEU A 752 1.62 11.84 22.67
N ASN A 753 0.75 11.09 21.98
CA ASN A 753 -0.03 10.03 22.61
C ASN A 753 0.77 8.74 22.81
N ASN A 754 1.86 8.53 22.08
CA ASN A 754 2.71 7.37 22.28
C ASN A 754 3.76 7.65 23.37
N THR A 755 3.30 7.83 24.60
CA THR A 755 4.16 8.07 25.77
C THR A 755 3.73 7.18 26.90
N ASN A 756 4.65 6.74 27.75
CA ASN A 756 4.31 5.86 28.87
C ASN A 756 3.53 6.58 30.01
N LEU A 757 3.26 7.89 29.86
CA LEU A 757 2.27 8.63 30.66
C LEU A 757 0.84 8.18 30.34
N LYS A 758 0.62 7.69 29.12
CA LYS A 758 -0.61 7.03 28.69
C LYS A 758 -0.43 5.52 28.82
N SER A 759 -1.44 4.82 29.36
CA SER A 759 -1.39 3.37 29.54
C SER A 759 -0.96 2.65 28.25
N GLY A 760 0.11 1.85 28.33
CA GLY A 760 0.65 1.08 27.18
C GLY A 760 1.53 1.85 26.19
N GLY A 761 1.82 3.14 26.40
CA GLY A 761 2.67 3.91 25.49
C GLY A 761 4.17 3.53 25.57
N THR A 762 4.86 3.60 24.44
CA THR A 762 6.25 3.13 24.27
C THR A 762 7.17 4.13 23.53
N GLY A 763 6.64 5.25 23.07
CA GLY A 763 7.37 6.25 22.29
C GLY A 763 8.28 7.14 23.13
N ILE A 764 7.75 8.20 23.75
CA ILE A 764 8.53 9.02 24.70
C ILE A 764 8.40 8.41 26.09
N ASN A 765 9.51 7.90 26.61
CA ASN A 765 9.54 7.15 27.86
C ASN A 765 10.15 7.98 28.99
N PHE A 766 9.41 8.07 30.09
CA PHE A 766 9.86 8.63 31.36
C PHE A 766 10.16 7.48 32.33
N SER A 767 11.36 7.43 32.92
CA SER A 767 11.71 6.33 33.84
C SER A 767 10.87 6.33 35.12
N ASN A 768 10.31 7.49 35.49
CA ASN A 768 9.41 7.66 36.63
C ASN A 768 8.28 8.63 36.23
N THR A 769 7.12 8.08 35.83
CA THR A 769 5.97 8.87 35.39
C THR A 769 5.35 9.71 36.51
N ALA A 770 5.55 9.34 37.78
CA ALA A 770 5.08 10.14 38.92
C ALA A 770 5.93 11.39 39.17
N ALA A 771 7.16 11.47 38.62
CA ALA A 771 8.02 12.64 38.75
C ALA A 771 7.71 13.74 37.73
N VAL A 772 6.92 13.47 36.69
CA VAL A 772 6.69 14.38 35.57
C VAL A 772 5.22 14.73 35.46
N SER A 773 4.93 15.99 35.13
CA SER A 773 3.60 16.41 34.68
C SER A 773 3.20 15.61 33.43
N THR A 774 1.93 15.26 33.30
CA THR A 774 1.41 14.58 32.12
C THR A 774 1.42 15.45 30.86
N LYS A 775 1.62 16.76 31.01
CA LYS A 775 1.38 17.75 29.96
C LYS A 775 2.66 18.16 29.23
N PHE A 776 2.52 18.37 27.93
CA PHE A 776 3.52 18.91 27.03
C PHE A 776 3.14 20.34 26.67
N LEU A 777 4.04 21.29 26.91
CA LEU A 777 3.81 22.69 26.60
C LEU A 777 4.45 23.03 25.24
N VAL A 778 3.64 23.50 24.30
CA VAL A 778 4.01 23.76 22.92
C VAL A 778 3.80 25.23 22.60
N PHE A 779 4.81 25.85 21.99
CA PHE A 779 4.72 27.24 21.53
C PHE A 779 4.14 27.31 20.13
N ASN A 780 3.13 28.15 19.93
CA ASN A 780 2.57 28.45 18.62
C ASN A 780 3.14 29.78 18.11
N PRO A 781 3.97 29.77 17.05
CA PRO A 781 4.64 30.98 16.61
C PRO A 781 3.78 31.95 15.81
N VAL A 782 2.55 31.56 15.47
CA VAL A 782 1.63 32.38 14.68
C VAL A 782 0.78 33.27 15.58
N ASN A 783 0.17 32.71 16.63
CA ASN A 783 -0.52 33.50 17.64
C ASN A 783 0.42 33.99 18.77
N LYS A 784 1.65 33.45 18.81
CA LYS A 784 2.71 33.77 19.77
C LYS A 784 2.38 33.34 21.20
N GLY A 785 1.43 32.42 21.36
CA GLY A 785 0.95 31.87 22.62
C GLY A 785 1.55 30.49 22.94
N TYR A 786 1.37 30.08 24.19
CA TYR A 786 1.70 28.74 24.67
C TYR A 786 0.42 27.92 24.84
N SER A 787 0.44 26.67 24.41
CA SER A 787 -0.68 25.74 24.57
C SER A 787 -0.18 24.43 25.17
N TYR A 788 -1.03 23.75 25.94
CA TYR A 788 -0.69 22.45 26.54
C TYR A 788 -1.36 21.33 25.76
N TRP A 789 -0.66 20.22 25.56
CA TRP A 789 -1.22 18.93 25.16
C TRP A 789 -1.10 17.95 26.31
N ASP A 790 -2.14 17.18 26.60
CA ASP A 790 -2.11 16.12 27.62
C ASP A 790 -2.60 14.78 27.02
N PRO A 791 -1.73 13.76 26.92
CA PRO A 791 -2.09 12.47 26.33
C PRO A 791 -3.04 11.63 27.21
N THR A 792 -3.21 12.00 28.49
CA THR A 792 -4.07 11.30 29.45
C THR A 792 -5.53 11.75 29.37
N ILE A 793 -5.81 12.87 28.71
CA ILE A 793 -7.16 13.38 28.52
C ILE A 793 -7.73 12.73 27.24
N GLY A 794 -8.82 11.96 27.40
CA GLY A 794 -9.31 10.93 26.45
C GLY A 794 -9.84 11.37 25.08
N ALA A 795 -9.11 12.17 24.30
CA ALA A 795 -9.54 12.54 22.95
C ALA A 795 -8.86 11.67 21.87
N SER A 796 -9.68 10.94 21.10
CA SER A 796 -9.32 10.31 19.83
C SER A 796 -9.19 11.33 18.68
N GLY A 797 -8.65 12.53 18.96
CA GLY A 797 -8.53 13.66 18.02
C GLY A 797 -7.10 14.20 17.89
N ASN A 798 -6.87 15.07 16.89
CA ASN A 798 -5.54 15.63 16.58
C ASN A 798 -5.26 16.99 17.26
N SER A 799 -6.26 17.55 17.94
CA SER A 799 -6.18 18.76 18.74
C SER A 799 -7.02 18.58 19.99
N ASP A 800 -6.57 19.10 21.12
CA ASP A 800 -7.29 19.07 22.40
C ASP A 800 -8.21 20.28 22.55
N GLY A 801 -8.35 21.10 21.50
CA GLY A 801 -9.13 22.34 21.49
C GLY A 801 -8.53 23.49 22.31
N ASN A 802 -7.36 23.27 22.94
CA ASN A 802 -6.56 24.27 23.67
C ASN A 802 -5.47 24.92 22.79
N GLY A 803 -5.49 24.65 21.48
CA GLY A 803 -4.52 25.18 20.52
C GLY A 803 -3.23 24.36 20.37
N ALA A 804 -3.04 23.28 21.15
CA ALA A 804 -1.93 22.34 20.99
C ALA A 804 -2.30 21.19 20.03
N SER A 805 -1.28 20.65 19.38
CA SER A 805 -1.39 19.50 18.47
C SER A 805 -0.89 18.23 19.15
N ARG A 806 -1.52 17.09 18.85
CA ARG A 806 -1.03 15.75 19.20
C ARG A 806 0.37 15.47 18.67
N TYR A 807 0.71 16.08 17.53
CA TYR A 807 1.94 15.79 16.80
C TYR A 807 2.95 16.92 16.94
N LEU A 808 4.20 16.55 17.21
CA LEU A 808 5.35 17.45 17.19
C LEU A 808 6.15 17.24 15.91
N GLY A 809 6.28 18.28 15.09
CA GLY A 809 7.09 18.22 13.87
C GLY A 809 8.54 17.87 14.14
N SER A 810 9.20 17.30 13.14
CA SER A 810 10.64 17.06 13.21
C SER A 810 11.40 18.37 13.42
N GLY A 811 12.29 18.37 14.42
CA GLY A 811 13.03 19.56 14.85
C GLY A 811 12.19 20.60 15.60
N GLN A 812 10.95 20.31 16.02
CA GLN A 812 10.15 21.22 16.83
C GLN A 812 10.53 21.11 18.33
N GLY A 813 10.68 22.25 19.00
CA GLY A 813 10.91 22.34 20.44
C GLY A 813 9.62 22.36 21.26
N PHE A 814 9.67 21.81 22.47
CA PHE A 814 8.55 21.76 23.41
C PHE A 814 9.06 21.66 24.86
N PHE A 815 8.20 21.98 25.81
CA PHE A 815 8.53 21.90 27.23
C PHE A 815 7.88 20.70 27.90
N ILE A 816 8.61 20.07 28.81
CA ILE A 816 8.06 19.19 29.86
C ILE A 816 8.22 19.87 31.22
N THR A 817 7.53 19.35 32.23
CA THR A 817 7.60 19.90 33.59
C THR A 817 7.80 18.80 34.63
N ILE A 818 8.75 19.03 35.53
CA ILE A 818 8.97 18.28 36.77
C ILE A 818 8.56 19.21 37.91
N PRO A 819 7.42 18.99 38.59
CA PRO A 819 6.83 20.02 39.45
C PRO A 819 7.40 20.06 40.87
N THR A 820 8.02 18.99 41.34
CA THR A 820 8.48 18.84 42.73
C THR A 820 9.97 18.53 42.80
N VAL A 821 10.64 19.05 43.84
CA VAL A 821 12.03 18.70 44.16
C VAL A 821 12.06 17.30 44.79
N GLY A 822 13.02 16.46 44.42
CA GLY A 822 13.22 15.13 45.02
C GLY A 822 13.01 13.97 44.03
N PRO A 823 11.79 13.74 43.49
CA PRO A 823 11.57 12.72 42.48
C PRO A 823 12.41 12.97 41.23
N THR A 824 13.04 11.91 40.73
CA THR A 824 13.90 11.97 39.54
C THR A 824 13.33 11.14 38.40
N THR A 825 13.62 11.55 37.16
CA THR A 825 13.31 10.78 35.96
C THR A 825 14.40 10.93 34.91
N THR A 826 14.50 9.99 33.97
CA THR A 826 15.14 10.20 32.67
C THR A 826 14.06 10.34 31.58
N VAL A 827 14.43 10.88 30.42
CA VAL A 827 13.56 10.97 29.24
C VAL A 827 14.27 10.32 28.06
N THR A 828 13.63 9.34 27.43
CA THR A 828 14.15 8.66 26.25
C THR A 828 13.13 8.72 25.12
N PHE A 829 13.53 9.27 23.98
CA PHE A 829 12.79 9.17 22.73
C PHE A 829 13.10 7.81 22.12
N THR A 830 12.06 7.05 21.75
CA THR A 830 12.22 5.80 20.99
C THR A 830 11.69 5.94 19.57
N GLU A 831 12.07 5.01 18.71
CA GLU A 831 11.60 4.92 17.34
C GLU A 831 10.09 4.71 17.23
N ALA A 832 9.45 4.12 18.26
CA ALA A 832 8.00 3.99 18.33
C ALA A 832 7.28 5.35 18.45
N ALA A 833 7.97 6.41 18.93
CA ALA A 833 7.39 7.73 19.05
C ALA A 833 7.07 8.36 17.67
N LYS A 834 7.73 7.91 16.60
CA LYS A 834 7.54 8.42 15.24
C LYS A 834 6.18 8.03 14.68
N VAL A 835 5.58 8.93 13.90
CA VAL A 835 4.36 8.61 13.13
C VAL A 835 4.71 7.66 11.98
N SER A 836 3.94 6.58 11.83
CA SER A 836 4.20 5.53 10.82
C SER A 836 3.58 5.78 9.44
N THR A 837 2.78 6.84 9.27
CA THR A 837 2.06 7.16 8.03
C THR A 837 2.51 8.49 7.41
N ASN A 838 2.37 8.62 6.09
CA ASN A 838 2.65 9.85 5.33
C ASN A 838 1.72 11.04 5.66
N GLN A 839 0.69 10.83 6.48
CA GLN A 839 -0.20 11.91 6.93
C GLN A 839 0.43 12.65 8.10
N GLN A 840 1.27 13.62 7.76
CA GLN A 840 1.89 14.53 8.73
C GLN A 840 1.05 15.82 8.78
N PRO A 841 0.53 16.24 9.95
CA PRO A 841 -0.04 17.58 10.06
C PRO A 841 1.04 18.62 9.77
N ALA A 842 0.66 19.79 9.25
CA ALA A 842 1.55 20.94 9.19
C ALA A 842 2.02 21.28 10.63
N PRO A 843 3.28 21.01 10.99
CA PRO A 843 3.72 21.28 12.35
C PRO A 843 3.72 22.78 12.61
N LEU A 844 3.41 23.19 13.84
CA LEU A 844 3.41 24.60 14.27
C LEU A 844 4.75 25.30 14.00
N LEU A 845 5.82 24.55 13.75
CA LEU A 845 7.14 25.04 13.34
C LEU A 845 7.14 25.77 11.97
N MET A 846 6.27 25.37 11.04
CA MET A 846 6.43 25.64 9.60
C MET A 846 5.64 26.85 9.08
N SER A 847 4.42 27.04 9.60
CA SER A 847 3.53 28.22 9.48
C SER A 847 2.23 27.93 10.27
N ALA A 848 1.16 28.72 10.10
CA ALA A 848 -0.10 28.71 10.86
C ALA A 848 -0.58 27.33 11.34
N PRO A 849 -1.28 27.23 12.50
CA PRO A 849 -1.95 25.99 12.88
C PRO A 849 -2.90 25.55 11.77
N GLY A 850 -2.43 24.64 10.92
CA GLY A 850 -3.30 23.87 10.07
C GLY A 850 -4.10 22.99 11.02
N GLN A 851 -5.34 23.39 11.31
CA GLN A 851 -6.32 22.40 11.73
C GLN A 851 -6.24 21.27 10.70
N MET A 852 -5.89 20.08 11.15
CA MET A 852 -6.14 18.88 10.37
C MET A 852 -7.65 18.81 10.16
N HIS A 853 -8.13 19.28 9.01
CA HIS A 853 -9.36 18.73 8.46
C HIS A 853 -8.98 17.38 7.84
N ILE A 854 -8.64 16.39 8.69
CA ILE A 854 -8.93 15.02 8.28
C ILE A 854 -10.44 14.99 8.27
N ALA A 855 -11.02 14.93 7.07
CA ALA A 855 -12.40 14.52 6.93
C ALA A 855 -12.54 13.26 7.76
N ASN A 856 -13.35 13.33 8.81
CA ASN A 856 -13.89 12.14 9.44
C ASN A 856 -14.65 11.38 8.35
N LEU A 857 -13.95 10.60 7.55
CA LEU A 857 -14.47 9.36 7.03
C LEU A 857 -14.73 8.54 8.30
N ARG A 858 -15.92 8.74 8.87
CA ARG A 858 -16.64 7.65 9.52
C ARG A 858 -16.85 6.60 8.43
N SER A 859 -15.80 5.86 8.06
CA SER A 859 -15.99 4.68 7.25
C SER A 859 -16.70 3.70 8.16
N SER A 860 -17.98 3.52 7.90
CA SER A 860 -18.72 2.31 8.22
C SER A 860 -18.02 1.14 7.51
N THR A 861 -16.88 0.71 8.03
CA THR A 861 -16.34 -0.61 7.75
C THR A 861 -16.83 -1.51 8.87
N ALA A 862 -17.82 -2.34 8.54
CA ALA A 862 -18.22 -3.46 9.36
C ALA A 862 -17.00 -4.38 9.50
N GLN A 863 -16.26 -4.23 10.60
CA GLN A 863 -15.18 -5.14 10.94
C GLN A 863 -15.81 -6.40 11.54
N SER A 864 -15.52 -7.53 10.91
CA SER A 864 -15.90 -8.87 11.31
C SER A 864 -15.57 -9.12 12.79
N VAL A 865 -16.60 -9.46 13.56
CA VAL A 865 -16.53 -9.81 14.96
C VAL A 865 -15.93 -11.22 15.07
N ASN A 866 -14.67 -11.31 15.52
CA ASN A 866 -14.15 -12.47 16.27
C ASN A 866 -12.76 -12.15 16.86
N SER A 867 -12.77 -11.23 17.80
CA SER A 867 -11.75 -11.10 18.83
C SER A 867 -12.44 -10.54 20.06
N VAL A 868 -12.43 -11.31 21.15
CA VAL A 868 -12.82 -10.82 22.47
C VAL A 868 -11.70 -9.89 22.92
N SER A 869 -11.73 -8.63 22.47
CA SER A 869 -10.91 -7.57 23.06
C SER A 869 -11.65 -7.05 24.28
N GLU A 870 -11.00 -7.04 25.44
CA GLU A 870 -11.42 -6.23 26.58
C GLU A 870 -11.66 -4.81 26.10
N GLN A 871 -12.94 -4.42 26.08
CA GLN A 871 -13.36 -3.07 25.78
C GLN A 871 -12.96 -2.21 26.98
N THR A 872 -11.74 -1.66 26.96
CA THR A 872 -11.37 -0.57 27.86
C THR A 872 -12.18 0.65 27.44
N THR A 873 -13.37 0.82 28.01
CA THR A 873 -14.15 2.04 27.87
C THR A 873 -13.31 3.18 28.42
N SER A 874 -12.70 3.97 27.54
CA SER A 874 -11.99 5.19 27.95
C SER A 874 -12.96 6.06 28.75
N GLU A 875 -12.55 6.44 29.96
CA GLU A 875 -13.33 7.33 30.82
C GLU A 875 -13.65 8.62 30.03
N ILE A 876 -14.92 8.98 29.92
CA ILE A 876 -15.33 10.26 29.34
C ILE A 876 -15.04 11.34 30.39
N ILE A 877 -14.07 12.20 30.09
CA ILE A 877 -13.72 13.34 30.95
C ILE A 877 -14.49 14.57 30.44
N PRO A 878 -15.42 15.14 31.23
CA PRO A 878 -16.13 16.35 30.84
C PRO A 878 -15.20 17.54 30.63
N ASP A 879 -15.48 18.38 29.64
CA ASP A 879 -14.66 19.54 29.29
C ASP A 879 -15.44 20.78 28.86
N ILE A 880 -14.79 21.94 29.00
CA ILE A 880 -15.22 23.24 28.47
C ILE A 880 -14.00 23.89 27.84
N LYS A 881 -14.08 24.22 26.55
CA LYS A 881 -12.98 24.80 25.77
C LYS A 881 -13.42 26.11 25.15
N LEU A 882 -12.67 27.15 25.44
CA LEU A 882 -12.99 28.53 25.11
C LEU A 882 -11.88 29.14 24.27
N ARG A 883 -12.26 30.08 23.41
CA ARG A 883 -11.32 30.84 22.59
C ARG A 883 -11.69 32.31 22.61
N LEU A 884 -10.68 33.16 22.80
CA LEU A 884 -10.79 34.60 22.62
C LEU A 884 -10.09 34.98 21.32
N SER A 885 -10.76 35.71 20.44
CA SER A 885 -10.19 36.11 19.14
C SER A 885 -10.37 37.59 18.88
N ALA A 886 -9.30 38.23 18.40
CA ALA A 886 -9.39 39.49 17.67
C ALA A 886 -9.68 39.23 16.18
N ASP A 887 -9.07 38.16 15.64
CA ASP A 887 -9.21 37.68 14.27
C ASP A 887 -8.77 36.20 14.15
N SER A 888 -8.61 35.70 12.93
CA SER A 888 -8.23 34.30 12.67
C SER A 888 -6.81 33.95 13.14
N VAL A 889 -5.91 34.93 13.30
CA VAL A 889 -4.49 34.76 13.65
C VAL A 889 -4.22 35.11 15.12
N ARG A 890 -4.77 36.24 15.58
CA ARG A 890 -4.62 36.75 16.95
C ARG A 890 -5.73 36.18 17.83
N ASN A 891 -5.43 35.06 18.47
CA ASN A 891 -6.34 34.36 19.37
C ASN A 891 -5.58 33.65 20.49
N ASP A 892 -6.30 33.38 21.57
CA ASP A 892 -5.84 32.60 22.70
C ASP A 892 -6.92 31.60 23.13
N ASN A 893 -6.51 30.47 23.72
CA ASN A 893 -7.40 29.37 24.08
C ASN A 893 -7.24 29.01 25.56
N CYS A 894 -8.33 28.56 26.16
CA CYS A 894 -8.33 28.03 27.52
C CYS A 894 -9.23 26.79 27.58
N ALA A 895 -8.75 25.74 28.25
CA ALA A 895 -9.48 24.50 28.44
C ALA A 895 -9.66 24.20 29.94
N ILE A 896 -10.86 23.74 30.30
CA ILE A 896 -11.21 23.33 31.66
C ILE A 896 -11.73 21.90 31.58
N TYR A 897 -11.19 21.00 32.38
CA TYR A 897 -11.56 19.59 32.45
C TYR A 897 -12.02 19.23 33.87
N PHE A 898 -12.91 18.24 34.00
CA PHE A 898 -13.49 17.89 35.30
C PHE A 898 -13.26 16.41 35.65
N LYS A 899 -12.67 16.11 36.82
CA LYS A 899 -12.51 14.73 37.33
C LYS A 899 -12.49 14.65 38.86
N ASN A 900 -12.92 13.51 39.43
CA ASN A 900 -13.10 13.30 40.88
C ASN A 900 -11.81 13.42 41.73
N ASP A 901 -10.63 13.26 41.14
CA ASP A 901 -9.36 13.19 41.87
C ASP A 901 -8.46 14.43 41.69
N TRP A 902 -8.92 15.43 40.93
CA TRP A 902 -8.15 16.66 40.69
C TRP A 902 -8.49 17.76 41.69
N LEU A 903 -7.53 18.66 41.91
CA LEU A 903 -7.66 19.72 42.92
C LEU A 903 -8.33 20.98 42.35
N PRO A 904 -9.20 21.66 43.12
CA PRO A 904 -9.70 22.98 42.74
C PRO A 904 -8.63 24.09 42.76
N ALA A 905 -7.60 23.91 43.61
CA ALA A 905 -6.46 24.83 43.73
C ALA A 905 -5.33 24.42 42.77
N TYR A 906 -4.51 25.39 42.39
CA TYR A 906 -3.44 25.16 41.42
C TYR A 906 -2.46 24.06 41.84
N SER A 907 -2.25 23.12 40.93
CA SER A 907 -1.23 22.07 41.03
C SER A 907 -0.39 22.04 39.75
N GLN A 908 0.91 22.29 39.83
CA GLN A 908 1.80 22.21 38.66
C GLN A 908 1.83 20.80 38.03
N GLN A 909 1.52 19.76 38.81
CA GLN A 909 1.38 18.37 38.32
C GLN A 909 0.14 18.21 37.42
N GLU A 910 -0.98 18.85 37.76
CA GLU A 910 -2.28 18.65 37.12
C GLU A 910 -2.60 19.74 36.10
N ASP A 911 -2.42 21.01 36.49
CA ASP A 911 -2.79 22.20 35.73
C ASP A 911 -1.67 22.76 34.84
N GLY A 912 -2.07 23.41 33.74
CA GLY A 912 -1.21 24.20 32.88
C GLY A 912 -1.34 25.69 33.20
N ILE A 913 -0.32 26.25 33.85
CA ILE A 913 -0.25 27.69 34.14
C ILE A 913 -0.20 28.51 32.84
N ASP A 914 -0.88 29.64 32.81
CA ASP A 914 -0.77 30.59 31.72
C ASP A 914 0.56 31.36 31.80
N LEU A 915 1.32 31.36 30.70
CA LEU A 915 2.63 31.99 30.59
C LEU A 915 2.61 33.26 29.71
N ASP A 916 1.43 33.79 29.37
CA ASP A 916 1.20 35.02 28.58
C ASP A 916 1.80 35.04 27.15
N GLY A 917 2.52 33.99 26.73
CA GLY A 917 3.12 33.89 25.40
C GLY A 917 4.32 34.82 25.18
N LEU A 918 5.03 34.65 24.06
CA LEU A 918 6.18 35.46 23.68
C LEU A 918 5.78 36.49 22.63
N GLY A 919 5.06 37.53 23.07
CA GLY A 919 4.53 38.58 22.21
C GLY A 919 3.11 38.32 21.71
N ALA A 920 2.30 37.57 22.47
CA ALA A 920 0.87 37.44 22.23
C ALA A 920 0.16 38.80 22.36
N SER A 921 -0.99 38.93 21.69
CA SER A 921 -1.78 40.18 21.67
C SER A 921 -3.16 40.03 22.32
N VAL A 922 -3.54 38.80 22.65
CA VAL A 922 -4.83 38.39 23.20
C VAL A 922 -4.50 37.39 24.31
N PHE A 923 -5.20 37.49 25.43
CA PHE A 923 -4.94 36.69 26.63
C PHE A 923 -6.26 36.14 27.17
N LEU A 924 -6.35 34.82 27.30
CA LEU A 924 -7.48 34.12 27.87
C LEU A 924 -7.00 33.02 28.81
N SER A 925 -7.42 33.08 30.06
CA SER A 925 -7.20 31.99 31.01
C SER A 925 -8.36 31.89 31.99
N SER A 926 -8.51 30.72 32.61
CA SER A 926 -9.39 30.52 33.75
C SER A 926 -8.61 30.69 35.04
N TYR A 927 -9.31 30.96 36.13
CA TYR A 927 -8.71 30.98 37.45
C TYR A 927 -8.93 29.65 38.18
N SER A 928 -7.89 29.16 38.85
CA SER A 928 -8.01 28.17 39.92
C SER A 928 -8.69 28.79 41.15
N ALA A 929 -9.09 27.95 42.12
CA ALA A 929 -9.71 28.41 43.37
C ALA A 929 -8.81 29.33 44.21
N ASP A 930 -7.48 29.22 44.08
CA ASP A 930 -6.47 30.05 44.72
C ASP A 930 -5.99 31.23 43.85
N SER A 931 -6.76 31.59 42.81
CA SER A 931 -6.54 32.77 41.95
C SER A 931 -5.28 32.73 41.08
N VAL A 932 -4.81 31.54 40.70
CA VAL A 932 -3.75 31.36 39.69
C VAL A 932 -4.37 31.30 38.29
N ARG A 933 -3.74 31.96 37.31
CA ARG A 933 -4.19 31.93 35.90
C ARG A 933 -3.75 30.65 35.20
N LEU A 934 -4.70 29.92 34.62
CA LEU A 934 -4.50 28.62 33.99
C LEU A 934 -5.01 28.63 32.55
N ALA A 935 -4.15 28.21 31.62
CA ALA A 935 -4.51 27.91 30.23
C ALA A 935 -5.16 26.52 30.13
N LEU A 936 -4.73 25.58 30.98
CA LEU A 936 -5.36 24.27 31.16
C LEU A 936 -5.70 24.09 32.64
N ASN A 937 -6.99 24.03 32.96
CA ASN A 937 -7.48 23.92 34.33
C ASN A 937 -8.11 22.54 34.55
N LYS A 938 -7.48 21.72 35.37
CA LYS A 938 -7.98 20.40 35.76
C LYS A 938 -8.74 20.55 37.06
N TYR A 939 -10.02 20.83 36.93
CA TYR A 939 -10.89 21.11 38.06
C TYR A 939 -11.45 19.81 38.66
N SER A 940 -11.73 19.83 39.97
CA SER A 940 -12.46 18.74 40.63
C SER A 940 -13.85 18.56 40.01
N THR A 941 -14.48 17.41 40.17
CA THR A 941 -15.85 17.18 39.71
C THR A 941 -16.86 18.20 40.21
N LEU A 942 -17.82 18.49 39.34
CA LEU A 942 -18.97 19.36 39.60
C LEU A 942 -19.93 18.67 40.58
N THR A 943 -19.71 18.81 41.88
CA THR A 943 -20.61 18.29 42.92
C THR A 943 -21.54 19.37 43.48
N ALA A 944 -21.11 20.64 43.43
CA ALA A 944 -21.88 21.78 43.89
C ALA A 944 -23.08 22.08 42.95
N PRO A 945 -24.20 22.59 43.49
CA PRO A 945 -25.36 23.00 42.67
C PRO A 945 -25.03 24.18 41.74
N ARG A 946 -24.03 24.99 42.10
CA ARG A 946 -23.51 26.10 41.31
C ARG A 946 -21.99 26.18 41.48
N THR A 947 -21.28 26.15 40.37
CA THR A 947 -19.82 26.35 40.30
C THR A 947 -19.52 27.60 39.49
N VAL A 948 -18.67 28.47 40.02
CA VAL A 948 -18.24 29.71 39.34
C VAL A 948 -16.74 29.65 39.09
N ILE A 949 -16.33 29.81 37.83
CA ILE A 949 -14.92 29.83 37.41
C ILE A 949 -14.65 31.21 36.78
N PRO A 950 -13.94 32.11 37.48
CA PRO A 950 -13.57 33.41 36.92
C PRO A 950 -12.65 33.25 35.71
N LEU A 951 -12.75 34.19 34.77
CA LEU A 951 -11.92 34.22 33.56
C LEU A 951 -11.08 35.51 33.52
N TYR A 952 -9.82 35.36 33.14
CA TYR A 952 -8.96 36.46 32.75
C TYR A 952 -9.09 36.71 31.25
N VAL A 953 -9.49 37.92 30.87
CA VAL A 953 -9.67 38.32 29.47
C VAL A 953 -8.96 39.64 29.24
N SER A 954 -7.97 39.67 28.35
CA SER A 954 -7.22 40.89 28.04
C SER A 954 -6.71 40.90 26.60
N ALA A 955 -6.28 42.07 26.14
CA ALA A 955 -5.62 42.25 24.86
C ALA A 955 -4.72 43.49 24.89
N THR A 956 -3.80 43.61 23.94
CA THR A 956 -2.86 44.75 23.87
C THR A 956 -3.45 46.01 23.22
N THR A 957 -4.55 45.89 22.47
CA THR A 957 -5.20 47.00 21.75
C THR A 957 -6.69 47.09 22.06
N SER A 958 -7.26 48.29 22.07
CA SER A 958 -8.73 48.46 22.17
C SER A 958 -9.42 47.94 20.90
N GLY A 959 -10.64 47.42 21.01
CA GLY A 959 -11.42 46.93 19.88
C GLY A 959 -12.50 45.93 20.27
N ILE A 960 -13.20 45.40 19.26
CA ILE A 960 -14.19 44.35 19.44
C ILE A 960 -13.48 43.00 19.42
N TYR A 961 -13.75 42.17 20.42
CA TYR A 961 -13.24 40.82 20.54
C TYR A 961 -14.40 39.83 20.62
N THR A 962 -14.17 38.63 20.11
CA THR A 962 -15.15 37.53 20.13
C THR A 962 -14.70 36.46 21.11
N PHE A 963 -15.52 36.22 22.13
CA PHE A 963 -15.45 35.05 22.97
C PHE A 963 -16.20 33.91 22.29
N SER A 964 -15.59 32.75 22.14
CA SER A 964 -16.17 31.60 21.43
C SER A 964 -16.10 30.33 22.27
N LYS A 965 -17.17 29.53 22.25
CA LYS A 965 -17.17 28.13 22.67
C LYS A 965 -16.56 27.30 21.53
N ASN A 966 -15.38 26.73 21.76
CA ASN A 966 -14.82 25.73 20.86
C ASN A 966 -15.52 24.38 21.08
N GLU A 967 -15.70 23.99 22.34
CA GLU A 967 -16.29 22.70 22.72
C GLU A 967 -16.85 22.76 24.15
N ILE A 968 -17.97 22.07 24.36
CA ILE A 968 -18.42 21.62 25.68
C ILE A 968 -18.84 20.16 25.50
N SER A 969 -18.11 19.23 26.11
CA SER A 969 -18.30 17.80 25.90
C SER A 969 -18.30 17.03 27.22
N GLY A 970 -18.92 15.85 27.21
CA GLY A 970 -18.96 14.94 28.38
C GLY A 970 -19.72 15.44 29.61
N LEU A 971 -20.17 16.71 29.65
CA LEU A 971 -21.03 17.22 30.70
C LEU A 971 -22.42 16.57 30.61
N PRO A 972 -22.96 16.00 31.69
CA PRO A 972 -24.34 15.54 31.70
C PRO A 972 -25.31 16.70 31.41
N ASP A 973 -26.33 16.53 30.57
CA ASP A 973 -27.39 17.51 30.25
C ASP A 973 -28.13 18.17 31.44
N ASN A 974 -27.92 17.77 32.70
CA ASN A 974 -28.43 18.55 33.84
C ASN A 974 -27.50 19.69 34.21
N TYR A 975 -26.35 19.84 33.54
CA TYR A 975 -25.47 20.99 33.68
C TYR A 975 -25.70 21.98 32.54
N THR A 976 -25.94 23.24 32.92
CA THR A 976 -25.97 24.38 32.00
C THR A 976 -24.80 25.30 32.30
N VAL A 977 -24.10 25.76 31.26
CA VAL A 977 -22.91 26.61 31.33
C VAL A 977 -23.24 27.99 30.79
N PHE A 978 -23.15 29.00 31.64
CA PHE A 978 -23.35 30.41 31.28
C PHE A 978 -22.01 31.16 31.26
N LEU A 979 -21.84 32.06 30.29
CA LEU A 979 -20.84 33.13 30.34
C LEU A 979 -21.50 34.38 30.91
N HIS A 980 -21.04 34.84 32.06
CA HIS A 980 -21.57 36.03 32.74
C HIS A 980 -20.61 37.22 32.54
N ASP A 981 -21.09 38.30 31.91
CA ASP A 981 -20.41 39.60 31.81
C ASP A 981 -20.90 40.51 32.96
N LYS A 982 -20.04 40.70 33.95
CA LYS A 982 -20.33 41.47 35.16
C LYS A 982 -20.32 42.99 34.93
N LEU A 983 -19.72 43.45 33.84
CA LEU A 983 -19.74 44.88 33.50
C LEU A 983 -21.10 45.27 32.94
N LEU A 984 -21.68 44.42 32.09
CA LEU A 984 -22.99 44.63 31.48
C LEU A 984 -24.14 43.99 32.26
N ASN A 985 -23.81 43.16 33.26
CA ASN A 985 -24.75 42.32 34.00
C ASN A 985 -25.60 41.44 33.05
N ASP A 986 -24.93 40.90 32.03
CA ASP A 986 -25.50 40.09 30.96
C ASP A 986 -24.99 38.65 31.05
N SER A 987 -25.80 37.67 30.66
CA SER A 987 -25.43 36.26 30.71
C SER A 987 -25.83 35.54 29.43
N LEU A 988 -24.86 34.90 28.77
CA LEU A 988 -25.08 34.06 27.60
C LEU A 988 -25.06 32.58 27.99
N ASP A 989 -26.11 31.84 27.64
CA ASP A 989 -26.10 30.38 27.73
C ASP A 989 -25.16 29.80 26.66
N MET A 990 -23.96 29.41 27.09
CA MET A 990 -22.93 28.84 26.24
C MET A 990 -23.23 27.39 25.89
N THR A 991 -24.16 26.68 26.54
CA THR A 991 -24.50 25.32 26.10
C THR A 991 -25.16 25.33 24.72
N HIS A 992 -26.04 26.31 24.49
CA HIS A 992 -26.79 26.43 23.24
C HIS A 992 -26.22 27.48 22.26
N ASN A 993 -25.45 28.46 22.76
CA ASN A 993 -24.85 29.50 21.93
C ASN A 993 -23.32 29.32 21.80
N ASN A 994 -22.75 29.82 20.71
CA ASN A 994 -21.34 29.59 20.39
C ASN A 994 -20.45 30.83 20.57
N THR A 995 -20.99 32.05 20.52
CA THR A 995 -20.17 33.27 20.51
C THR A 995 -20.79 34.42 21.30
N TYR A 996 -19.92 35.25 21.89
CA TYR A 996 -20.25 36.50 22.57
C TYR A 996 -19.27 37.59 22.13
N ASN A 997 -19.78 38.68 21.57
CA ASN A 997 -18.95 39.82 21.15
C ASN A 997 -18.96 40.91 22.21
N PHE A 998 -17.79 41.47 22.50
CA PHE A 998 -17.68 42.55 23.47
C PHE A 998 -16.59 43.55 23.09
N ASN A 999 -16.73 44.79 23.56
CA ASN A 999 -15.71 45.81 23.40
C ASN A 999 -14.70 45.75 24.56
N LEU A 1000 -13.41 45.78 24.22
CA LEU A 1000 -12.31 45.95 25.15
C LEU A 1000 -11.69 47.33 24.92
N ASP A 1001 -11.55 48.11 25.97
CA ASP A 1001 -10.95 49.44 25.91
C ASP A 1001 -9.76 49.55 26.88
N ARG A 1002 -8.56 49.76 26.33
CA ARG A 1002 -7.33 50.01 27.09
C ARG A 1002 -7.37 51.28 27.93
N GLY A 1003 -8.29 52.20 27.66
CA GLY A 1003 -8.57 53.37 28.51
C GLY A 1003 -9.42 53.05 29.76
N ASN A 1004 -10.08 51.89 29.81
CA ASN A 1004 -11.00 51.51 30.88
C ASN A 1004 -10.68 50.12 31.45
N ALA A 1005 -10.08 50.10 32.64
CA ALA A 1005 -9.67 48.88 33.35
C ALA A 1005 -10.83 47.93 33.73
N ALA A 1006 -12.09 48.37 33.68
CA ALA A 1006 -13.24 47.49 33.92
C ALA A 1006 -13.56 46.59 32.71
N THR A 1007 -13.05 46.92 31.52
CA THR A 1007 -13.36 46.19 30.28
C THR A 1007 -12.46 44.97 30.03
N TYR A 1008 -11.37 44.83 30.79
CA TYR A 1008 -10.38 43.75 30.70
C TYR A 1008 -9.91 43.27 32.09
N GLY A 1009 -9.14 42.18 32.13
CA GLY A 1009 -8.63 41.56 33.35
C GLY A 1009 -9.54 40.46 33.89
N GLY A 1010 -9.33 40.08 35.16
CA GLY A 1010 -10.00 38.93 35.80
C GLY A 1010 -11.34 39.23 36.49
N LYS A 1011 -11.89 40.45 36.34
CA LYS A 1011 -13.07 40.88 37.10
C LYS A 1011 -14.36 40.96 36.28
N ARG A 1012 -14.27 40.86 34.95
CA ARG A 1012 -15.41 41.06 34.04
C ARG A 1012 -16.17 39.77 33.75
N PHE A 1013 -15.46 38.71 33.37
CA PHE A 1013 -16.08 37.49 32.89
C PHE A 1013 -15.92 36.34 33.89
N GLU A 1014 -16.97 35.53 34.03
CA GLU A 1014 -16.95 34.27 34.78
C GLU A 1014 -17.81 33.23 34.06
N LEU A 1015 -17.41 31.96 34.13
CA LEU A 1015 -18.27 30.84 33.78
C LEU A 1015 -19.10 30.46 35.00
N VAL A 1016 -20.41 30.31 34.80
CA VAL A 1016 -21.34 29.84 35.81
C VAL A 1016 -21.93 28.51 35.35
N ILE A 1017 -21.53 27.44 36.00
CA ILE A 1017 -21.97 26.08 35.71
C ILE A 1017 -23.04 25.72 36.76
N ASN A 1018 -24.29 25.64 36.31
CA ASN A 1018 -25.43 25.34 37.17
C ASN A 1018 -25.87 23.89 36.97
N LYS A 1019 -26.03 23.17 38.07
CA LYS A 1019 -26.67 21.87 38.11
C LYS A 1019 -28.17 22.07 38.28
N SER A 1020 -28.95 21.67 37.28
CA SER A 1020 -30.40 21.60 37.38
C SER A 1020 -30.78 20.48 38.35
N PRO A 1021 -31.62 20.76 39.37
CA PRO A 1021 -32.13 19.72 40.25
C PRO A 1021 -32.97 18.74 39.43
N SER A 1022 -32.88 17.47 39.79
CA SER A 1022 -33.71 16.47 39.14
C SER A 1022 -35.19 16.68 39.45
N LYS A 1023 -36.05 16.45 38.46
CA LYS A 1023 -37.53 16.45 38.59
C LYS A 1023 -38.09 15.05 38.79
N TYR A 1024 -37.22 14.05 38.80
CA TYR A 1024 -37.60 12.65 38.96
C TYR A 1024 -38.33 12.41 40.28
N HIS A 1025 -39.41 11.64 40.23
CA HIS A 1025 -40.11 11.19 41.42
C HIS A 1025 -40.83 9.85 41.18
N LEU A 1026 -41.00 9.10 42.28
CA LEU A 1026 -41.79 7.88 42.31
C LEU A 1026 -43.25 8.22 42.53
N LEU A 1027 -44.10 7.87 41.55
CA LEU A 1027 -45.54 8.04 41.66
C LEU A 1027 -46.17 6.92 42.49
N SER A 1028 -45.73 5.67 42.27
CA SER A 1028 -46.24 4.53 43.05
C SER A 1028 -45.26 3.37 43.12
N PHE A 1029 -45.35 2.59 44.19
CA PHE A 1029 -44.68 1.30 44.35
C PHE A 1029 -45.65 0.35 45.04
N THR A 1030 -46.04 -0.72 44.33
CA THR A 1030 -47.10 -1.64 44.75
C THR A 1030 -46.70 -3.08 44.46
N GLY A 1031 -47.35 -4.03 45.16
CA GLY A 1031 -47.16 -5.45 44.94
C GLY A 1031 -48.50 -6.19 45.04
N LYS A 1032 -48.64 -7.29 44.31
CA LYS A 1032 -49.81 -8.16 44.40
C LYS A 1032 -49.41 -9.62 44.22
N LYS A 1033 -50.19 -10.53 44.81
CA LYS A 1033 -50.00 -11.97 44.60
C LYS A 1033 -50.29 -12.32 43.13
N ALA A 1034 -49.46 -13.17 42.54
CA ALA A 1034 -49.63 -13.75 41.21
C ALA A 1034 -49.58 -15.29 41.31
N ALA A 1035 -49.97 -15.98 40.24
CA ALA A 1035 -50.12 -17.45 40.23
C ALA A 1035 -48.83 -18.23 40.54
N LYS A 1036 -47.65 -17.62 40.39
CA LYS A 1036 -46.34 -18.25 40.60
C LYS A 1036 -45.39 -17.42 41.49
N GLY A 1037 -45.88 -16.40 42.19
CA GLY A 1037 -45.04 -15.48 42.98
C GLY A 1037 -45.72 -14.17 43.36
N ILE A 1038 -44.93 -13.12 43.62
CA ILE A 1038 -45.43 -11.76 43.89
C ILE A 1038 -45.05 -10.84 42.73
N ASP A 1039 -46.05 -10.23 42.08
CA ASP A 1039 -45.88 -9.22 41.02
C ASP A 1039 -45.72 -7.83 41.65
N ILE A 1040 -44.57 -7.19 41.45
CA ILE A 1040 -44.18 -5.91 42.02
C ILE A 1040 -44.11 -4.90 40.88
N ARG A 1041 -44.69 -3.70 41.08
CA ARG A 1041 -44.76 -2.65 40.07
C ARG A 1041 -44.40 -1.30 40.65
N TRP A 1042 -43.68 -0.49 39.87
CA TRP A 1042 -43.46 0.92 40.16
C TRP A 1042 -43.77 1.79 38.97
N LEU A 1043 -44.33 2.95 39.29
CA LEU A 1043 -44.61 4.02 38.35
C LEU A 1043 -43.76 5.23 38.74
N VAL A 1044 -43.10 5.82 37.76
CA VAL A 1044 -42.20 6.97 37.90
C VAL A 1044 -42.56 8.03 36.86
N GLU A 1045 -42.10 9.26 37.08
CA GLU A 1045 -42.20 10.35 36.11
C GLU A 1045 -40.86 11.11 36.04
N TYR A 1046 -40.58 11.67 34.87
CA TYR A 1046 -39.35 12.42 34.55
C TYR A 1046 -38.06 11.63 34.77
N GLU A 1047 -38.12 10.31 34.66
CA GLU A 1047 -36.95 9.46 34.60
C GLU A 1047 -36.20 9.67 33.27
N VAL A 1048 -34.87 9.59 33.34
CA VAL A 1048 -33.99 9.68 32.18
C VAL A 1048 -33.13 8.42 32.11
N ASP A 1049 -32.40 8.24 31.00
CA ASP A 1049 -31.61 7.02 30.73
C ASP A 1049 -30.52 6.69 31.78
N TYR A 1050 -30.24 7.65 32.69
CA TYR A 1050 -29.30 7.50 33.80
C TYR A 1050 -29.96 7.10 35.13
N THR A 1051 -31.29 7.16 35.25
CA THR A 1051 -32.02 6.73 36.45
C THR A 1051 -31.97 5.20 36.55
N SER A 1052 -31.68 4.65 37.72
CA SER A 1052 -31.65 3.20 37.95
C SER A 1052 -32.49 2.78 39.16
N PHE A 1053 -33.04 1.57 39.06
CA PHE A 1053 -33.91 0.99 40.07
C PHE A 1053 -33.31 -0.32 40.55
N VAL A 1054 -33.16 -0.46 41.86
CA VAL A 1054 -32.75 -1.69 42.53
C VAL A 1054 -33.89 -2.11 43.46
N LEU A 1055 -34.55 -3.21 43.14
CA LEU A 1055 -35.57 -3.80 43.99
C LEU A 1055 -34.89 -4.65 45.07
N GLU A 1056 -35.18 -4.33 46.32
CA GLU A 1056 -34.60 -5.01 47.47
C GLU A 1056 -35.68 -5.74 48.29
N LYS A 1057 -35.35 -6.94 48.74
CA LYS A 1057 -36.21 -7.79 49.58
C LYS A 1057 -35.61 -7.94 50.98
N GLN A 1058 -36.47 -7.89 52.00
CA GLN A 1058 -36.08 -8.06 53.39
C GLN A 1058 -35.91 -9.54 53.74
N ASP A 1059 -34.83 -9.88 54.44
CA ASP A 1059 -34.59 -11.21 55.02
C ASP A 1059 -35.18 -11.34 56.44
N GLN A 1060 -35.05 -12.54 57.05
CA GLN A 1060 -35.54 -12.82 58.40
C GLN A 1060 -34.83 -12.02 59.50
N ALA A 1061 -33.61 -11.53 59.24
CA ALA A 1061 -32.84 -10.68 60.16
C ALA A 1061 -33.18 -9.18 59.99
N GLY A 1062 -34.08 -8.85 59.06
CA GLY A 1062 -34.52 -7.49 58.77
C GLY A 1062 -33.64 -6.73 57.78
N ASN A 1063 -32.60 -7.36 57.21
CA ASN A 1063 -31.71 -6.73 56.24
C ASN A 1063 -32.30 -6.77 54.83
N PHE A 1064 -32.02 -5.75 54.02
CA PHE A 1064 -32.46 -5.69 52.63
C PHE A 1064 -31.34 -6.13 51.70
N SER A 1065 -31.63 -7.07 50.80
CA SER A 1065 -30.72 -7.51 49.74
C SER A 1065 -31.34 -7.28 48.35
N SER A 1066 -30.49 -6.98 47.36
CA SER A 1066 -30.93 -6.76 45.97
C SER A 1066 -31.39 -8.07 45.36
N ILE A 1067 -32.59 -8.07 44.78
CA ILE A 1067 -33.16 -9.22 44.06
C ILE A 1067 -33.36 -8.92 42.55
N TYR A 1068 -33.38 -7.65 42.18
CA TYR A 1068 -33.52 -7.22 40.79
C TYR A 1068 -32.98 -5.80 40.60
N GLN A 1069 -32.36 -5.54 39.45
CA GLN A 1069 -31.85 -4.21 39.08
C GLN A 1069 -32.12 -3.94 37.61
N LEU A 1070 -32.56 -2.72 37.29
CA LEU A 1070 -32.55 -2.22 35.92
C LEU A 1070 -32.18 -0.73 35.83
N LYS A 1071 -31.77 -0.30 34.64
CA LYS A 1071 -31.73 1.12 34.25
C LYS A 1071 -33.03 1.51 33.56
N SER A 1072 -33.46 2.75 33.75
CA SER A 1072 -34.62 3.32 33.07
C SER A 1072 -34.50 3.19 31.55
N ASN A 1073 -35.63 2.91 30.90
CA ASN A 1073 -35.79 2.94 29.45
C ASN A 1073 -36.85 3.98 29.03
N GLY A 1074 -37.23 4.89 29.93
CA GLY A 1074 -38.24 5.92 29.69
C GLY A 1074 -39.68 5.40 29.60
N ALA A 1075 -39.97 4.18 30.03
CA ALA A 1075 -41.31 3.60 29.95
C ALA A 1075 -42.32 4.17 30.98
N GLY A 1076 -41.86 4.90 32.00
CA GLY A 1076 -42.66 5.40 33.13
C GLY A 1076 -43.19 4.31 34.07
N ASN A 1077 -43.38 3.07 33.59
CA ASN A 1077 -44.00 1.98 34.31
C ASN A 1077 -43.17 0.70 34.19
N TYR A 1078 -42.83 0.12 35.34
CA TYR A 1078 -41.93 -1.02 35.45
C TYR A 1078 -42.54 -2.11 36.34
N SER A 1079 -42.19 -3.37 36.07
CA SER A 1079 -42.67 -4.51 36.84
C SER A 1079 -41.64 -5.62 36.94
N TYR A 1080 -41.65 -6.33 38.06
CA TYR A 1080 -40.86 -7.52 38.31
C TYR A 1080 -41.67 -8.54 39.13
N THR A 1081 -41.61 -9.82 38.76
CA THR A 1081 -42.26 -10.89 39.54
C THR A 1081 -41.23 -11.68 40.33
N ASP A 1082 -41.32 -11.65 41.66
CA ASP A 1082 -40.55 -12.51 42.56
C ASP A 1082 -41.15 -13.92 42.55
N LEU A 1083 -40.55 -14.82 41.77
CA LEU A 1083 -40.92 -16.23 41.66
C LEU A 1083 -40.46 -17.08 42.86
N LEU A 1084 -39.61 -16.52 43.73
CA LEU A 1084 -39.09 -17.16 44.94
C LEU A 1084 -39.63 -16.46 46.20
N ALA A 1085 -40.90 -16.03 46.14
CA ALA A 1085 -41.61 -15.47 47.28
C ALA A 1085 -41.66 -16.50 48.43
N SER A 1086 -41.21 -16.08 49.62
CA SER A 1086 -41.21 -16.92 50.82
C SER A 1086 -42.65 -17.12 51.28
N THR A 1087 -42.97 -18.26 51.89
CA THR A 1087 -44.30 -18.40 52.52
C THR A 1087 -44.36 -17.51 53.77
N GLY A 1088 -45.42 -16.70 53.90
CA GLY A 1088 -45.56 -15.67 54.93
C GLY A 1088 -45.30 -14.26 54.39
N ASP A 1089 -44.92 -13.33 55.28
CA ASP A 1089 -44.67 -11.94 54.91
C ASP A 1089 -43.43 -11.78 54.03
N ASN A 1090 -43.58 -11.09 52.90
CA ASN A 1090 -42.49 -10.66 52.05
C ASN A 1090 -42.50 -9.13 51.99
N VAL A 1091 -41.42 -8.50 52.47
CA VAL A 1091 -41.28 -7.05 52.51
C VAL A 1091 -40.31 -6.59 51.43
N TYR A 1092 -40.74 -5.63 50.61
CA TYR A 1092 -39.94 -5.07 49.52
C TYR A 1092 -39.81 -3.55 49.66
N ARG A 1093 -38.70 -3.01 49.14
CA ARG A 1093 -38.52 -1.58 48.87
C ARG A 1093 -37.79 -1.40 47.54
N LEU A 1094 -38.01 -0.27 46.90
CA LEU A 1094 -37.28 0.15 45.72
C LEU A 1094 -36.21 1.15 46.14
N LYS A 1095 -34.95 0.86 45.82
CA LYS A 1095 -33.84 1.81 45.87
C LYS A 1095 -33.71 2.45 44.50
N GLN A 1096 -33.89 3.75 44.45
CA GLN A 1096 -33.88 4.54 43.23
C GLN A 1096 -32.63 5.40 43.24
N THR A 1097 -31.80 5.30 42.21
CA THR A 1097 -30.65 6.18 42.01
C THR A 1097 -30.96 7.08 40.83
N ASP A 1098 -31.07 8.37 41.10
CA ASP A 1098 -31.38 9.37 40.09
C ASP A 1098 -30.14 9.76 39.27
N ARG A 1099 -30.34 10.57 38.21
CA ARG A 1099 -29.30 11.13 37.32
C ARG A 1099 -28.15 11.77 38.09
N ASP A 1100 -28.45 12.44 39.19
CA ASP A 1100 -27.47 13.17 39.99
C ASP A 1100 -26.79 12.30 41.07
N GLY A 1101 -27.04 10.99 41.05
CA GLY A 1101 -26.54 10.03 42.04
C GLY A 1101 -27.36 9.99 43.33
N THR A 1102 -28.39 10.83 43.48
CA THR A 1102 -29.21 10.84 44.69
C THR A 1102 -29.94 9.51 44.85
N VAL A 1103 -29.72 8.86 45.99
CA VAL A 1103 -30.38 7.60 46.33
C VAL A 1103 -31.62 7.90 47.18
N THR A 1104 -32.80 7.58 46.65
CA THR A 1104 -34.07 7.61 47.39
C THR A 1104 -34.62 6.20 47.53
N TYR A 1105 -35.36 5.95 48.61
CA TYR A 1105 -36.01 4.67 48.84
C TYR A 1105 -37.53 4.86 48.85
N SER A 1106 -38.25 3.93 48.22
CA SER A 1106 -39.71 3.89 48.31
C SER A 1106 -40.19 3.56 49.73
N GLN A 1107 -41.48 3.75 49.96
CA GLN A 1107 -42.17 3.09 51.07
C GLN A 1107 -41.99 1.56 50.99
N LYS A 1108 -41.98 0.89 52.14
CA LYS A 1108 -41.94 -0.57 52.21
C LYS A 1108 -43.34 -1.12 51.92
N ILE A 1109 -43.43 -2.14 51.07
CA ILE A 1109 -44.67 -2.90 50.86
C ILE A 1109 -44.51 -4.29 51.46
N SER A 1110 -45.50 -4.76 52.20
CA SER A 1110 -45.53 -6.12 52.74
C SER A 1110 -46.64 -6.92 52.07
N ILE A 1111 -46.31 -8.12 51.60
CA ILE A 1111 -47.23 -9.03 50.93
C ILE A 1111 -47.15 -10.41 51.61
N VAL A 1112 -48.22 -10.83 52.27
CA VAL A 1112 -48.33 -12.20 52.81
C VAL A 1112 -48.51 -13.18 51.65
N TYR A 1113 -47.53 -14.02 51.32
CA TYR A 1113 -47.66 -15.04 50.28
C TYR A 1113 -47.93 -16.42 50.89
N THR A 1114 -49.01 -17.07 50.47
CA THR A 1114 -49.39 -18.41 50.93
C THR A 1114 -49.36 -19.36 49.75
N LEU A 1115 -48.55 -20.42 49.82
CA LEU A 1115 -48.52 -21.47 48.81
C LEU A 1115 -49.92 -22.07 48.66
N GLN A 1116 -50.50 -21.99 47.45
CA GLN A 1116 -51.66 -22.81 47.11
C GLN A 1116 -51.18 -24.26 47.02
N SER A 1117 -51.56 -25.07 48.02
CA SER A 1117 -51.37 -26.53 47.96
C SER A 1117 -52.19 -27.08 46.78
N PRO A 1118 -51.62 -27.96 45.92
CA PRO A 1118 -52.39 -28.65 44.90
C PRO A 1118 -53.43 -29.55 45.58
N ASN A 1119 -54.72 -29.33 45.31
CA ASN A 1119 -55.80 -30.16 45.84
C ASN A 1119 -55.66 -31.64 45.41
N GLY A 1120 -55.41 -32.54 46.37
CA GLY A 1120 -55.59 -33.99 46.24
C GLY A 1120 -54.73 -34.78 47.22
N SER A 1121 -55.33 -35.45 48.21
CA SER A 1121 -54.61 -36.35 49.12
C SER A 1121 -54.15 -37.62 48.37
N VAL A 1122 -52.90 -38.05 48.56
CA VAL A 1122 -52.33 -39.21 47.86
C VAL A 1122 -53.00 -40.52 48.32
N VAL A 1123 -53.48 -41.34 47.38
CA VAL A 1123 -53.96 -42.71 47.66
C VAL A 1123 -52.76 -43.65 47.66
N LYS A 1124 -52.46 -44.30 48.80
CA LYS A 1124 -51.42 -45.33 48.88
C LYS A 1124 -51.98 -46.65 48.35
N VAL A 1125 -51.26 -47.33 47.45
CA VAL A 1125 -51.67 -48.61 46.85
C VAL A 1125 -50.57 -49.66 47.06
N TYR A 1126 -50.89 -50.81 47.65
CA TYR A 1126 -49.94 -51.88 47.95
C TYR A 1126 -50.58 -53.28 47.99
N PRO A 1127 -49.83 -54.37 47.73
CA PRO A 1127 -48.45 -54.37 47.27
C PRO A 1127 -48.34 -53.77 45.86
N ASN A 1128 -47.25 -53.07 45.61
CA ASN A 1128 -46.91 -52.55 44.29
C ASN A 1128 -45.44 -52.90 44.02
N PRO A 1129 -45.14 -53.86 43.13
CA PRO A 1129 -46.06 -54.46 42.13
C PRO A 1129 -47.06 -55.47 42.70
N ALA A 1130 -48.24 -55.58 42.07
CA ALA A 1130 -49.34 -56.46 42.46
C ALA A 1130 -49.47 -57.66 41.53
N GLU A 1131 -49.84 -58.82 42.05
CA GLU A 1131 -50.07 -60.05 41.26
C GLU A 1131 -51.56 -60.37 41.09
N SER A 1132 -52.33 -60.51 42.16
CA SER A 1132 -53.75 -60.87 42.08
C SER A 1132 -54.67 -59.89 42.79
N GLN A 1133 -54.20 -59.15 43.80
CA GLN A 1133 -55.00 -58.18 44.55
C GLN A 1133 -54.17 -56.96 44.96
N ILE A 1134 -54.85 -55.83 45.18
CA ILE A 1134 -54.29 -54.60 45.76
C ILE A 1134 -55.13 -54.14 46.94
N GLN A 1135 -54.49 -53.49 47.90
CA GLN A 1135 -55.08 -52.70 48.96
C GLN A 1135 -54.79 -51.22 48.73
N MET A 1136 -55.76 -50.37 49.08
CA MET A 1136 -55.73 -48.94 48.83
C MET A 1136 -56.15 -48.21 50.09
N GLN A 1137 -55.36 -47.22 50.50
CA GLN A 1137 -55.58 -46.42 51.71
C GLN A 1137 -55.46 -44.93 51.42
N ILE A 1138 -56.36 -44.14 52.00
CA ILE A 1138 -56.24 -42.68 52.08
C ILE A 1138 -55.99 -42.26 53.53
N ALA A 1139 -55.32 -41.12 53.72
CA ALA A 1139 -54.96 -40.61 55.05
C ALA A 1139 -56.17 -40.08 55.86
N ASP A 1140 -57.32 -39.87 55.21
CA ASP A 1140 -58.56 -39.48 55.86
C ASP A 1140 -59.24 -40.73 56.45
N GLU A 1141 -59.16 -40.92 57.77
CA GLU A 1141 -59.67 -42.09 58.49
C GLU A 1141 -61.16 -42.02 58.86
N SER A 1142 -61.92 -41.10 58.25
CA SER A 1142 -63.36 -41.00 58.50
C SER A 1142 -64.11 -42.26 58.02
N SER A 1143 -64.49 -43.13 58.97
CA SER A 1143 -64.87 -44.53 58.72
C SER A 1143 -66.19 -44.76 57.96
N ASN A 1144 -66.94 -43.72 57.60
CA ASN A 1144 -68.27 -43.84 56.97
C ASN A 1144 -68.48 -42.98 55.71
N LYS A 1145 -67.43 -42.39 55.12
CA LYS A 1145 -67.58 -41.59 53.90
C LYS A 1145 -67.63 -42.46 52.64
N ALA A 1146 -68.54 -42.14 51.71
CA ALA A 1146 -68.73 -42.86 50.45
C ALA A 1146 -67.93 -42.22 49.30
N TYR A 1147 -67.24 -43.06 48.53
CA TYR A 1147 -66.42 -42.67 47.39
C TYR A 1147 -66.75 -43.51 46.16
N SER A 1148 -66.50 -42.96 44.98
CA SER A 1148 -66.48 -43.69 43.71
C SER A 1148 -65.02 -43.96 43.32
N LEU A 1149 -64.60 -45.21 43.41
CA LEU A 1149 -63.27 -45.67 43.02
C LEU A 1149 -63.29 -46.15 41.57
N SER A 1150 -62.30 -45.71 40.78
CA SER A 1150 -62.09 -46.21 39.42
C SER A 1150 -60.63 -46.59 39.19
N ILE A 1151 -60.40 -47.77 38.63
CA ILE A 1151 -59.08 -48.22 38.17
C ILE A 1151 -59.02 -48.11 36.65
N ILE A 1152 -58.01 -47.44 36.15
CA ILE A 1152 -57.82 -47.13 34.74
C ILE A 1152 -56.59 -47.89 34.23
N GLY A 1153 -56.75 -48.59 33.11
CA GLY A 1153 -55.70 -49.35 32.46
C GLY A 1153 -54.75 -48.47 31.64
N PRO A 1154 -53.66 -49.04 31.11
CA PRO A 1154 -52.64 -48.30 30.35
C PRO A 1154 -53.19 -47.58 29.12
N THR A 1155 -54.29 -48.08 28.54
CA THR A 1155 -54.97 -47.53 27.37
C THR A 1155 -55.98 -46.42 27.70
N GLY A 1156 -56.14 -46.07 28.98
CA GLY A 1156 -57.09 -45.06 29.44
C GLY A 1156 -58.52 -45.56 29.66
N PHE A 1157 -58.82 -46.82 29.35
CA PHE A 1157 -60.12 -47.42 29.66
C PHE A 1157 -60.26 -47.73 31.16
N VAL A 1158 -61.47 -47.52 31.69
CA VAL A 1158 -61.80 -47.84 33.08
C VAL A 1158 -62.01 -49.35 33.21
N MET A 1159 -61.07 -50.02 33.87
CA MET A 1159 -61.03 -51.47 34.02
C MET A 1159 -61.92 -51.95 35.17
N SER A 1160 -62.15 -51.10 36.16
CA SER A 1160 -63.07 -51.35 37.27
C SER A 1160 -63.58 -50.03 37.83
N LYS A 1161 -64.88 -49.96 38.13
CA LYS A 1161 -65.49 -48.81 38.80
C LYS A 1161 -66.45 -49.31 39.87
N ARG A 1162 -66.28 -48.85 41.11
CA ARG A 1162 -67.05 -49.32 42.27
C ARG A 1162 -67.29 -48.19 43.26
N LYS A 1163 -68.45 -48.20 43.91
CA LYS A 1163 -68.67 -47.36 45.09
C LYS A 1163 -68.12 -48.07 46.32
N VAL A 1164 -67.39 -47.34 47.14
CA VAL A 1164 -66.71 -47.86 48.33
C VAL A 1164 -66.91 -46.90 49.50
N THR A 1165 -66.93 -47.41 50.72
CA THR A 1165 -67.10 -46.60 51.93
C THR A 1165 -65.97 -46.87 52.93
N GLY A 1166 -65.54 -45.87 53.68
CA GLY A 1166 -64.43 -45.96 54.64
C GLY A 1166 -63.12 -45.40 54.10
N SER A 1167 -61.97 -45.76 54.68
CA SER A 1167 -60.65 -45.22 54.33
C SER A 1167 -59.67 -46.25 53.74
N ASN A 1168 -60.08 -47.53 53.71
CA ASN A 1168 -59.27 -48.68 53.28
C ASN A 1168 -60.11 -49.66 52.44
N TRP A 1169 -59.58 -50.09 51.30
CA TRP A 1169 -60.30 -51.01 50.40
C TRP A 1169 -59.38 -51.99 49.68
N THR A 1170 -59.93 -53.14 49.32
CA THR A 1170 -59.23 -54.18 48.55
C THR A 1170 -59.89 -54.41 47.20
N ALA A 1171 -59.09 -54.57 46.14
CA ALA A 1171 -59.57 -54.90 44.79
C ALA A 1171 -58.79 -56.09 44.21
N ASN A 1172 -59.52 -57.03 43.60
CA ASN A 1172 -58.92 -58.11 42.81
C ASN A 1172 -58.55 -57.57 41.42
N VAL A 1173 -57.27 -57.68 41.07
CA VAL A 1173 -56.68 -57.22 39.82
C VAL A 1173 -55.98 -58.37 39.07
N GLY A 1174 -56.16 -59.62 39.49
CA GLY A 1174 -55.51 -60.79 38.89
C GLY A 1174 -55.88 -61.02 37.43
N TYR A 1175 -57.07 -60.58 37.02
CA TYR A 1175 -57.54 -60.65 35.64
C TYR A 1175 -57.05 -59.49 34.76
N PHE A 1176 -56.32 -58.52 35.32
CA PHE A 1176 -55.76 -57.42 34.54
C PHE A 1176 -54.46 -57.86 33.88
N SER A 1177 -54.26 -57.48 32.63
CA SER A 1177 -52.99 -57.74 31.93
C SER A 1177 -51.83 -57.00 32.61
N PRO A 1178 -50.59 -57.53 32.56
CA PRO A 1178 -49.42 -56.85 33.10
C PRO A 1178 -49.28 -55.42 32.55
N GLY A 1179 -48.97 -54.45 33.41
CA GLY A 1179 -48.91 -53.04 33.01
C GLY A 1179 -49.07 -52.04 34.16
N ILE A 1180 -49.07 -50.75 33.83
CA ILE A 1180 -49.23 -49.66 34.80
C ILE A 1180 -50.71 -49.24 34.88
N TYR A 1181 -51.23 -49.19 36.10
CA TYR A 1181 -52.63 -48.83 36.37
C TYR A 1181 -52.72 -47.65 37.32
N ILE A 1182 -53.74 -46.81 37.11
CA ILE A 1182 -54.02 -45.63 37.92
C ILE A 1182 -55.34 -45.83 38.65
N VAL A 1183 -55.33 -45.59 39.96
CA VAL A 1183 -56.51 -45.58 40.82
C VAL A 1183 -56.90 -44.13 41.06
N ASN A 1184 -58.12 -43.77 40.69
CA ASN A 1184 -58.73 -42.50 41.04
C ASN A 1184 -59.84 -42.72 42.05
N LEU A 1185 -59.91 -41.83 43.04
CA LEU A 1185 -60.95 -41.80 44.04
C LEU A 1185 -61.69 -40.46 43.94
N TYR A 1186 -62.99 -40.52 43.66
CA TYR A 1186 -63.87 -39.36 43.59
C TYR A 1186 -64.84 -39.37 44.77
N ASP A 1187 -65.17 -38.18 45.30
CA ASP A 1187 -66.21 -38.05 46.32
C ASP A 1187 -67.56 -38.42 45.70
N ALA A 1188 -68.30 -39.34 46.33
CA ALA A 1188 -69.56 -39.83 45.76
C ALA A 1188 -70.68 -38.77 45.75
N SER A 1189 -70.56 -37.70 46.55
CA SER A 1189 -71.57 -36.65 46.68
C SER A 1189 -71.44 -35.53 45.65
N ASN A 1190 -70.21 -35.10 45.36
CA ASN A 1190 -69.94 -33.94 44.49
C ASN A 1190 -69.06 -34.26 43.26
N GLY A 1191 -68.56 -35.49 43.14
CA GLY A 1191 -67.77 -35.95 42.00
C GLY A 1191 -66.35 -35.37 41.91
N ALA A 1192 -65.89 -34.62 42.91
CA ALA A 1192 -64.54 -34.06 42.93
C ALA A 1192 -63.49 -35.17 43.11
N LEU A 1193 -62.33 -35.05 42.44
CA LEU A 1193 -61.20 -35.96 42.64
C LEU A 1193 -60.61 -35.72 44.03
N VAL A 1194 -60.70 -36.73 44.88
CA VAL A 1194 -60.21 -36.68 46.27
C VAL A 1194 -58.76 -37.12 46.34
N GLY A 1195 -58.40 -38.11 45.53
CA GLY A 1195 -57.04 -38.65 45.51
C GLY A 1195 -56.77 -39.57 44.34
N GLN A 1196 -55.47 -39.75 44.05
CA GLN A 1196 -54.98 -40.63 43.00
C GLN A 1196 -53.79 -41.46 43.52
N GLY A 1197 -53.70 -42.70 43.05
CA GLY A 1197 -52.61 -43.63 43.32
C GLY A 1197 -52.25 -44.43 42.07
N LYS A 1198 -51.03 -44.99 42.02
CA LYS A 1198 -50.56 -45.79 40.88
C LYS A 1198 -49.98 -47.10 41.36
N PHE A 1199 -50.24 -48.19 40.63
CA PHE A 1199 -49.60 -49.48 40.86
C PHE A 1199 -49.21 -50.18 39.55
N ILE A 1200 -48.28 -51.12 39.64
CA ILE A 1200 -47.79 -51.96 38.55
C ILE A 1200 -48.38 -53.36 38.74
N LYS A 1201 -49.11 -53.87 37.75
CA LYS A 1201 -49.52 -55.27 37.67
C LYS A 1201 -48.41 -56.08 36.99
N ARG A 1202 -47.93 -57.13 37.65
CA ARG A 1202 -46.96 -58.07 37.07
C ARG A 1202 -47.63 -59.14 36.21
#